data_AF-A0A2N8N7M4-F1
#
_entry.id   AF-A0A2N8N7M4-F1
#
_cell.length_a   1.000
_cell.length_b   1.000
_cell.length_c   1.000
_cell.angle_alpha   90.00
_cell.angle_beta   90.00
_cell.angle_gamma   90.00
#
_symmetry.space_group_name_H-M   'P 1'
#
loop_
_entity.id
_entity.type
_entity.pdbx_description
1 polymer ?
#
loop_
_entity_poly.entity_id
_entity_poly.type
_entity_poly.pdbx_seq_one_letter_code
_entity_poly.pdbx_strand_id
1 'polypeptide(L)'
;MPGDIHFAVGDTFTLTGIKMPKAYVDKAAEELRVAAQKWLDGKCENQMRLAVTCDEVLFAQEGRRVVCGEMLYVTDRLLAGSRKIRVTSVKKYIENDGETPYRYELVLSDFLDGNRFMQDVRDLKDESKRLKARQNELERYARRQWRDVKETQEEIKKDFSDKFKESINPVTVETMQLIVGHEQLQFVFVNSRTQPQTVVSLYPQIAGGKVRLSAAGLYLKHMTMGIKTLSSARDAKAYRYWAMPNYTSPMLDKDKVYRLYARVPASGEAGTFVVSETKRELSSEAGYYHLLMGYIGREVDGNRSWGRTYGFTEVLPGQITTELIQDPNARLVIDLVNGRITGPVHITAGSAGYNNLSDKPDLSGFQTKADFQIEADKIHGEVGQVNTKLGGTQQQLESLQTWSQGQVNSILNRQNTADDKIYRLQTAGFITTAQGNALYASAELASGVKISSLITQSPEAINMIAKNININAITTFGDFKEDNAQKLAAVNRRVGNAESAISQQNQAINEAKNGTVDLNRVRYGNRTIIDRGKIITSLIDTDNLVVRNVAQVGGFTINGGRLVGSYLDLSPNGLIELRTPNGMTANISGAGINANKSGGRIATLNVDTGISYVTNSETFSVSIDHIDGDPDWHSYIQLKAKGLPHKNHISAMWGGHEFHNVVIDTRTGLMGWE
;
A
#
# COMPACT_ATOMS: atom_id res chain seq x y z
N MET A 1 -33.05 3.44 15.85
CA MET A 1 -33.13 4.17 17.15
C MET A 1 -34.13 3.45 18.03
N PRO A 2 -33.90 3.37 19.35
CA PRO A 2 -34.81 2.82 20.33
C PRO A 2 -35.84 3.88 20.78
N GLY A 3 -37.03 3.44 21.19
CA GLY A 3 -38.00 4.22 21.98
C GLY A 3 -39.34 4.44 21.28
N ASP A 4 -40.35 3.68 21.71
CA ASP A 4 -41.75 3.73 21.27
C ASP A 4 -42.34 5.15 21.30
N ILE A 5 -42.80 5.62 20.14
CA ILE A 5 -43.63 6.82 20.02
C ILE A 5 -45.07 6.36 19.84
N HIS A 6 -45.90 6.53 20.87
CA HIS A 6 -47.33 6.29 20.78
C HIS A 6 -48.04 7.59 20.35
N PHE A 7 -48.59 7.59 19.14
CA PHE A 7 -49.38 8.70 18.60
C PHE A 7 -50.84 8.59 19.03
N ALA A 8 -51.44 9.68 19.49
CA ALA A 8 -52.86 9.77 19.81
C ALA A 8 -53.63 10.56 18.74
N VAL A 9 -54.95 10.36 18.68
CA VAL A 9 -55.83 11.14 17.78
C VAL A 9 -55.87 12.59 18.28
N GLY A 10 -55.18 13.49 17.55
CA GLY A 10 -55.05 14.92 17.90
C GLY A 10 -53.63 15.47 17.83
N ASP A 11 -52.62 14.59 17.72
CA ASP A 11 -51.22 15.03 17.63
C ASP A 11 -50.92 15.69 16.28
N THR A 12 -50.25 16.85 16.33
CA THR A 12 -49.82 17.62 15.16
C THR A 12 -48.31 17.51 14.98
N PHE A 13 -47.87 17.15 13.77
CA PHE A 13 -46.45 16.96 13.46
C PHE A 13 -45.98 17.97 12.41
N THR A 14 -44.75 18.48 12.57
CA THR A 14 -44.08 19.31 11.56
C THR A 14 -42.98 18.50 10.92
N LEU A 15 -43.16 18.16 9.64
CA LEU A 15 -42.17 17.44 8.85
C LEU A 15 -41.22 18.44 8.17
N THR A 16 -39.95 18.46 8.59
CA THR A 16 -38.90 19.31 8.00
C THR A 16 -37.98 18.48 7.11
N GLY A 17 -37.52 19.06 5.98
CA GLY A 17 -36.60 18.40 5.05
C GLY A 17 -37.25 17.60 3.91
N ILE A 18 -38.57 17.67 3.74
CA ILE A 18 -39.28 17.04 2.61
C ILE A 18 -39.40 18.05 1.47
N LYS A 19 -39.04 17.64 0.24
CA LYS A 19 -39.34 18.42 -0.96
C LYS A 19 -40.86 18.45 -1.12
N MET A 20 -41.45 19.62 -0.86
CA MET A 20 -42.90 19.84 -0.94
C MET A 20 -43.42 19.39 -2.32
N PRO A 21 -44.52 18.63 -2.39
CA PRO A 21 -45.15 18.28 -3.66
C PRO A 21 -45.45 19.53 -4.49
N LYS A 22 -45.31 19.43 -5.81
CA LYS A 22 -45.50 20.56 -6.73
C LYS A 22 -46.85 21.26 -6.55
N ALA A 23 -47.91 20.52 -6.25
CA ALA A 23 -49.24 21.08 -5.93
C ALA A 23 -49.24 22.04 -4.73
N TYR A 24 -48.40 21.79 -3.71
CA TYR A 24 -48.29 22.67 -2.53
C TYR A 24 -47.52 23.94 -2.85
N VAL A 25 -46.49 23.84 -3.69
CA VAL A 25 -45.71 24.99 -4.19
C VAL A 25 -46.57 25.86 -5.09
N ASP A 26 -47.35 25.25 -5.99
CA ASP A 26 -48.23 25.96 -6.92
C ASP A 26 -49.37 26.65 -6.17
N LYS A 27 -49.93 26.01 -5.12
CA LYS A 27 -50.92 26.64 -4.23
C LYS A 27 -50.33 27.82 -3.46
N ALA A 28 -49.13 27.67 -2.89
CA ALA A 28 -48.45 28.74 -2.18
C ALA A 28 -48.08 29.92 -3.12
N ALA A 29 -47.70 29.62 -4.37
CA ALA A 29 -47.42 30.64 -5.39
C ALA A 29 -48.69 31.40 -5.79
N GLU A 30 -49.84 30.72 -5.91
CA GLU A 30 -51.12 31.38 -6.20
C GLU A 30 -51.60 32.21 -5.01
N GLU A 31 -51.46 31.72 -3.77
CA GLU A 31 -51.75 32.50 -2.57
C GLU A 31 -50.85 33.76 -2.48
N LEU A 32 -49.56 33.63 -2.82
CA LEU A 32 -48.63 34.75 -2.90
C LEU A 32 -49.03 35.74 -4.00
N ARG A 33 -49.43 35.24 -5.19
CA ARG A 33 -49.87 36.08 -6.32
C ARG A 33 -51.12 36.87 -5.98
N VAL A 34 -52.12 36.23 -5.36
CA VAL A 34 -53.34 36.89 -4.91
C VAL A 34 -53.04 37.94 -3.83
N ALA A 35 -52.15 37.64 -2.89
CA ALA A 35 -51.71 38.59 -1.87
C ALA A 35 -50.95 39.79 -2.48
N ALA A 36 -50.05 39.54 -3.44
CA ALA A 36 -49.29 40.55 -4.15
C ALA A 36 -50.20 41.44 -5.01
N GLN A 37 -51.17 40.85 -5.72
CA GLN A 37 -52.16 41.61 -6.50
C GLN A 37 -53.02 42.48 -5.59
N LYS A 38 -53.51 41.95 -4.46
CA LYS A 38 -54.24 42.73 -3.46
C LYS A 38 -53.41 43.89 -2.89
N TRP A 39 -52.10 43.69 -2.73
CA TRP A 39 -51.18 44.74 -2.28
C TRP A 39 -50.96 45.80 -3.37
N LEU A 40 -50.82 45.39 -4.63
CA LEU A 40 -50.67 46.30 -5.78
C LEU A 40 -51.93 47.13 -6.00
N ASP A 41 -53.10 46.49 -6.01
CA ASP A 41 -54.41 47.15 -6.19
C ASP A 41 -54.64 48.20 -5.09
N GLY A 42 -54.27 47.88 -3.84
CA GLY A 42 -54.36 48.83 -2.72
C GLY A 42 -53.32 49.96 -2.73
N LYS A 43 -52.33 49.91 -3.62
CA LYS A 43 -51.26 50.91 -3.78
C LYS A 43 -51.35 51.71 -5.08
N CYS A 44 -52.08 51.22 -6.07
CA CYS A 44 -52.28 51.86 -7.36
C CYS A 44 -53.45 52.88 -7.39
N GLU A 45 -54.27 52.95 -6.34
CA GLU A 45 -55.24 54.05 -6.20
C GLU A 45 -54.54 55.32 -5.72
N ASN A 46 -54.62 56.41 -6.50
CA ASN A 46 -54.13 57.73 -6.11
C ASN A 46 -54.80 58.16 -4.79
N GLN A 47 -54.07 58.05 -3.68
CA GLN A 47 -54.52 58.46 -2.36
C GLN A 47 -54.52 59.99 -2.28
N MET A 48 -55.70 60.59 -2.14
CA MET A 48 -55.89 62.02 -2.16
C MET A 48 -56.22 62.54 -0.76
N ARG A 49 -55.51 63.59 -0.32
CA ARG A 49 -55.82 64.32 0.91
C ARG A 49 -56.10 65.77 0.55
N LEU A 50 -57.28 66.26 0.89
CA LEU A 50 -57.71 67.63 0.65
C LEU A 50 -57.91 68.33 1.99
N ALA A 51 -57.26 69.46 2.18
CA ALA A 51 -57.56 70.39 3.26
C ALA A 51 -58.49 71.47 2.72
N VAL A 52 -59.70 71.57 3.27
CA VAL A 52 -60.76 72.44 2.78
C VAL A 52 -61.18 73.39 3.89
N THR A 53 -61.12 74.69 3.59
CA THR A 53 -61.69 75.74 4.46
C THR A 53 -63.10 76.03 3.97
N CYS A 54 -64.09 75.87 4.85
CA CYS A 54 -65.49 76.10 4.50
C CYS A 54 -65.85 77.59 4.57
N ASP A 55 -66.76 78.03 3.70
CA ASP A 55 -67.34 79.36 3.76
C ASP A 55 -68.36 79.44 4.91
N GLU A 56 -68.08 80.31 5.87
CA GLU A 56 -68.88 80.48 7.08
C GLU A 56 -70.30 80.98 6.81
N VAL A 57 -70.47 81.87 5.82
CA VAL A 57 -71.77 82.49 5.50
C VAL A 57 -72.68 81.46 4.85
N LEU A 58 -72.15 80.66 3.94
CA LEU A 58 -72.90 79.60 3.25
C LEU A 58 -73.34 78.50 4.23
N PHE A 59 -72.44 78.08 5.12
CA PHE A 59 -72.74 77.02 6.10
C PHE A 59 -73.74 77.49 7.15
N ALA A 60 -73.73 78.78 7.51
CA ALA A 60 -74.71 79.40 8.39
C ALA A 60 -76.10 79.50 7.75
N GLN A 61 -76.18 79.94 6.49
CA GLN A 61 -77.45 80.06 5.76
C GLN A 61 -78.13 78.71 5.54
N GLU A 62 -77.35 77.66 5.28
CA GLU A 62 -77.88 76.31 5.04
C GLU A 62 -78.00 75.47 6.32
N GLY A 63 -77.62 76.00 7.49
CA GLY A 63 -77.66 75.30 8.77
C GLY A 63 -76.82 74.01 8.81
N ARG A 64 -75.79 73.89 7.95
CA ARG A 64 -75.03 72.64 7.80
C ARG A 64 -74.05 72.43 8.94
N ARG A 65 -74.11 71.23 9.54
CA ARG A 65 -73.16 70.75 10.55
C ARG A 65 -72.44 69.54 10.01
N VAL A 66 -71.11 69.59 9.96
CA VAL A 66 -70.27 68.50 9.46
C VAL A 66 -69.58 67.81 10.62
N VAL A 67 -69.59 66.47 10.62
CA VAL A 67 -68.94 65.64 11.63
C VAL A 67 -67.86 64.73 11.03
N CYS A 68 -66.86 64.35 11.83
CA CYS A 68 -65.90 63.32 11.43
C CYS A 68 -66.63 62.02 11.08
N GLY A 69 -66.25 61.41 9.95
CA GLY A 69 -66.86 60.18 9.44
C GLY A 69 -67.95 60.39 8.38
N GLU A 70 -68.46 61.62 8.22
CA GLU A 70 -69.43 61.95 7.17
C GLU A 70 -68.78 61.94 5.77
N MET A 71 -69.54 61.54 4.74
CA MET A 71 -69.07 61.52 3.34
C MET A 71 -69.58 62.76 2.60
N LEU A 72 -68.67 63.62 2.14
CA LEU A 72 -69.01 64.83 1.39
C LEU A 72 -68.75 64.65 -0.11
N TYR A 73 -69.63 65.18 -0.94
CA TYR A 73 -69.40 65.29 -2.37
C TYR A 73 -68.50 66.50 -2.65
N VAL A 74 -67.32 66.25 -3.20
CA VAL A 74 -66.35 67.27 -3.60
C VAL A 74 -66.30 67.32 -5.13
N THR A 75 -66.42 68.53 -5.67
CA THR A 75 -66.24 68.80 -7.09
C THR A 75 -65.14 69.86 -7.22
N ASP A 76 -64.04 69.50 -7.88
CA ASP A 76 -62.90 70.39 -8.13
C ASP A 76 -62.46 70.21 -9.58
N ARG A 77 -61.84 71.23 -10.19
CA ARG A 77 -61.32 71.17 -11.57
C ARG A 77 -60.13 70.21 -11.72
N LEU A 78 -59.40 69.96 -10.62
CA LEU A 78 -58.29 69.02 -10.54
C LEU A 78 -58.74 67.58 -10.26
N LEU A 79 -60.00 67.40 -9.85
CA LEU A 79 -60.63 66.09 -9.73
C LEU A 79 -61.29 65.76 -11.08
N ALA A 80 -61.00 64.59 -11.63
CA ALA A 80 -61.64 64.09 -12.85
C ALA A 80 -63.11 63.68 -12.57
N GLY A 81 -63.95 64.67 -12.22
CA GLY A 81 -65.36 64.51 -11.83
C GLY A 81 -65.63 64.68 -10.32
N SER A 82 -66.91 64.73 -9.96
CA SER A 82 -67.37 64.80 -8.56
C SER A 82 -67.15 63.45 -7.85
N ARG A 83 -66.48 63.47 -6.69
CA ARG A 83 -66.26 62.26 -5.86
C ARG A 83 -66.79 62.43 -4.44
N LYS A 84 -67.27 61.35 -3.83
CA LYS A 84 -67.55 61.30 -2.39
C LYS A 84 -66.26 61.00 -1.63
N ILE A 85 -65.85 61.89 -0.74
CA ILE A 85 -64.65 61.72 0.09
C ILE A 85 -65.06 61.83 1.57
N ARG A 86 -64.44 61.01 2.43
CA ARG A 86 -64.73 61.00 3.87
C ARG A 86 -64.07 62.17 4.60
N VAL A 87 -64.79 62.79 5.52
CA VAL A 87 -64.24 63.75 6.48
C VAL A 87 -63.45 62.98 7.56
N THR A 88 -62.14 63.15 7.61
CA THR A 88 -61.24 62.49 8.56
C THR A 88 -60.89 63.36 9.77
N SER A 89 -60.89 64.69 9.61
CA SER A 89 -60.71 65.65 10.70
C SER A 89 -61.60 66.86 10.51
N VAL A 90 -62.19 67.34 11.61
CA VAL A 90 -62.97 68.58 11.68
C VAL A 90 -62.35 69.46 12.75
N LYS A 91 -61.89 70.64 12.37
CA LYS A 91 -61.47 71.69 13.30
C LYS A 91 -62.54 72.77 13.30
N LYS A 92 -63.21 72.91 14.44
CA LYS A 92 -64.26 73.89 14.68
C LYS A 92 -63.68 75.06 15.47
N TYR A 93 -63.85 76.27 14.96
CA TYR A 93 -63.47 77.48 15.68
C TYR A 93 -64.64 77.93 16.56
N ILE A 94 -64.39 78.18 17.84
CA ILE A 94 -65.40 78.68 18.79
C ILE A 94 -64.96 80.10 19.15
N GLU A 95 -65.41 81.08 18.39
CA GLU A 95 -64.98 82.48 18.58
C GLU A 95 -65.96 83.28 19.47
N ASN A 96 -67.17 82.77 19.77
CA ASN A 96 -68.09 83.36 20.76
C ASN A 96 -68.85 82.28 21.57
N ASP A 97 -68.88 82.42 22.89
CA ASP A 97 -69.68 81.57 23.78
C ASP A 97 -71.18 81.86 23.59
N GLY A 98 -71.91 80.89 23.04
CA GLY A 98 -73.38 80.94 22.92
C GLY A 98 -73.94 80.93 21.49
N GLU A 99 -73.10 81.09 20.46
CA GLU A 99 -73.53 80.98 19.06
C GLU A 99 -73.15 79.64 18.42
N THR A 100 -73.92 79.20 17.42
CA THR A 100 -73.56 78.00 16.65
C THR A 100 -72.38 78.35 15.73
N PRO A 101 -71.19 77.74 15.87
CA PRO A 101 -70.06 78.09 15.03
C PRO A 101 -70.20 77.46 13.63
N TYR A 102 -70.07 78.28 12.59
CA TYR A 102 -70.17 77.85 11.18
C TYR A 102 -68.81 77.88 10.45
N ARG A 103 -67.73 78.27 11.14
CA ARG A 103 -66.36 78.21 10.63
C ARG A 103 -65.73 76.83 10.87
N TYR A 104 -65.57 76.08 9.78
CA TYR A 104 -64.99 74.73 9.78
C TYR A 104 -63.77 74.64 8.87
N GLU A 105 -62.69 74.04 9.40
CA GLU A 105 -61.60 73.48 8.60
C GLU A 105 -61.77 71.96 8.55
N LEU A 106 -61.89 71.42 7.35
CA LEU A 106 -62.12 69.99 7.11
C LEU A 106 -60.89 69.37 6.46
N VAL A 107 -60.54 68.16 6.87
CA VAL A 107 -59.63 67.29 6.13
C VAL A 107 -60.44 66.17 5.54
N LEU A 108 -60.43 66.08 4.20
CA LEU A 108 -61.09 65.03 3.44
C LEU A 108 -60.03 64.05 2.94
N SER A 109 -60.21 62.75 3.23
CA SER A 109 -59.25 61.71 2.82
C SER A 109 -59.97 60.39 2.60
N ASP A 110 -59.57 59.68 1.55
CA ASP A 110 -60.04 58.31 1.25
C ASP A 110 -59.33 57.24 2.10
N PHE A 111 -58.34 57.64 2.91
CA PHE A 111 -57.58 56.74 3.78
C PHE A 111 -57.45 57.28 5.21
N LEU A 112 -57.41 56.35 6.18
CA LEU A 112 -57.21 56.63 7.60
C LEU A 112 -55.70 56.71 7.89
N ASP A 113 -55.18 57.93 8.06
CA ASP A 113 -53.77 58.17 8.36
C ASP A 113 -53.50 58.02 9.87
N GLY A 114 -53.50 56.77 10.34
CA GLY A 114 -53.09 56.42 11.70
C GLY A 114 -51.58 56.25 11.78
N ASN A 115 -50.86 57.28 12.23
CA ASN A 115 -49.53 57.24 12.87
C ASN A 115 -48.44 56.33 12.25
N ARG A 116 -48.46 56.13 10.93
CA ARG A 116 -47.61 55.16 10.21
C ARG A 116 -46.12 55.53 10.25
N PHE A 117 -45.81 56.82 10.25
CA PHE A 117 -44.44 57.32 10.39
C PHE A 117 -43.79 56.91 11.72
N MET A 118 -44.57 56.89 12.82
CA MET A 118 -44.06 56.43 14.12
C MET A 118 -43.90 54.90 14.19
N GLN A 119 -44.64 54.14 13.36
CA GLN A 119 -44.40 52.70 13.20
C GLN A 119 -43.15 52.44 12.38
N ASP A 120 -42.96 53.10 11.23
CA ASP A 120 -41.76 52.94 10.40
C ASP A 120 -40.48 53.35 11.17
N VAL A 121 -40.55 54.42 11.97
CA VAL A 121 -39.44 54.85 12.85
C VAL A 121 -39.22 53.86 14.00
N ARG A 122 -40.26 53.22 14.55
CA ARG A 122 -40.11 52.16 15.56
C ARG A 122 -39.51 50.89 14.95
N ASP A 123 -39.94 50.50 13.77
CA ASP A 123 -39.45 49.31 13.07
C ASP A 123 -37.97 49.50 12.66
N LEU A 124 -37.56 50.69 12.20
CA LEU A 124 -36.16 51.04 11.97
C LEU A 124 -35.33 51.06 13.27
N LYS A 125 -35.92 51.49 14.39
CA LYS A 125 -35.25 51.52 15.70
C LYS A 125 -35.10 50.12 16.31
N ASP A 126 -36.05 49.23 16.04
CA ASP A 126 -36.00 47.82 16.45
C ASP A 126 -35.08 47.00 15.55
N GLU A 127 -35.00 47.29 14.25
CA GLU A 127 -34.06 46.66 13.32
C GLU A 127 -32.61 47.08 13.60
N SER A 128 -32.37 48.36 13.91
CA SER A 128 -31.05 48.85 14.37
C SER A 128 -30.66 48.29 15.75
N LYS A 129 -31.63 48.04 16.66
CA LYS A 129 -31.39 47.29 17.91
C LYS A 129 -31.07 45.81 17.64
N ARG A 130 -31.73 45.16 16.68
CA ARG A 130 -31.44 43.76 16.29
C ARG A 130 -30.07 43.62 15.61
N LEU A 131 -29.67 44.60 14.81
CA LEU A 131 -28.32 44.68 14.21
C LEU A 131 -27.24 44.93 15.28
N LYS A 132 -27.48 45.82 16.25
CA LYS A 132 -26.59 46.02 17.40
C LYS A 132 -26.56 44.82 18.36
N ALA A 133 -27.67 44.11 18.53
CA ALA A 133 -27.70 42.87 19.32
C ALA A 133 -26.87 41.76 18.66
N ARG A 134 -26.93 41.61 17.32
CA ARG A 134 -26.04 40.73 16.56
C ARG A 134 -24.57 41.15 16.62
N GLN A 135 -24.28 42.45 16.55
CA GLN A 135 -22.93 42.96 16.73
C GLN A 135 -22.40 42.71 18.16
N ASN A 136 -23.23 42.87 19.20
CA ASN A 136 -22.86 42.60 20.58
C ASN A 136 -22.73 41.09 20.88
N GLU A 137 -23.50 40.21 20.22
CA GLU A 137 -23.28 38.75 20.25
C GLU A 137 -21.97 38.38 19.56
N LEU A 138 -21.67 39.00 18.40
CA LEU A 138 -20.38 38.84 17.72
C LEU A 138 -19.21 39.44 18.52
N GLU A 139 -19.41 40.44 19.38
CA GLU A 139 -18.39 40.95 20.30
C GLU A 139 -18.18 40.05 21.54
N ARG A 140 -19.22 39.33 21.97
CA ARG A 140 -19.14 38.35 23.08
C ARG A 140 -18.45 37.04 22.66
N TYR A 141 -18.64 36.61 21.41
CA TYR A 141 -17.95 35.45 20.83
C TYR A 141 -16.50 35.74 20.37
N ALA A 142 -16.04 36.99 20.43
CA ALA A 142 -14.70 37.42 20.00
C ALA A 142 -13.64 37.39 21.12
N ARG A 143 -13.90 36.68 22.22
CA ARG A 143 -13.00 36.63 23.36
C ARG A 143 -12.58 35.19 23.64
N ARG A 144 -11.52 34.71 22.99
CA ARG A 144 -10.45 34.05 23.75
C ARG A 144 -10.03 35.07 24.80
N GLN A 145 -10.63 35.00 25.98
CA GLN A 145 -10.31 35.96 27.03
C GLN A 145 -8.84 35.72 27.40
N TRP A 146 -8.11 36.78 27.74
CA TRP A 146 -6.77 36.68 28.33
C TRP A 146 -6.70 35.57 29.39
N ARG A 147 -7.80 35.34 30.11
CA ARG A 147 -8.01 34.22 31.02
C ARG A 147 -7.78 32.85 30.37
N ASP A 148 -8.36 32.55 29.21
CA ASP A 148 -8.26 31.22 28.58
C ASP A 148 -6.82 30.97 28.07
N VAL A 149 -6.14 32.04 27.64
CA VAL A 149 -4.71 32.03 27.33
C VAL A 149 -3.88 31.80 28.59
N LYS A 150 -4.24 32.45 29.71
CA LYS A 150 -3.58 32.28 31.01
C LYS A 150 -3.80 30.90 31.62
N GLU A 151 -5.00 30.35 31.53
CA GLU A 151 -5.35 29.00 31.98
C GLU A 151 -4.55 27.95 31.20
N THR A 152 -4.50 28.07 29.86
CA THR A 152 -3.63 27.22 29.04
C THR A 152 -2.15 27.39 29.42
N GLN A 153 -1.70 28.63 29.64
CA GLN A 153 -0.32 28.93 30.04
C GLN A 153 0.03 28.32 31.40
N GLU A 154 -0.87 28.38 32.38
CA GLU A 154 -0.67 27.85 33.73
C GLU A 154 -0.64 26.32 33.72
N GLU A 155 -1.54 25.67 32.97
CA GLU A 155 -1.52 24.22 32.82
C GLU A 155 -0.27 23.72 32.07
N ILE A 156 0.22 24.46 31.07
CA ILE A 156 1.51 24.15 30.41
C ILE A 156 2.68 24.26 31.41
N LYS A 157 2.70 25.32 32.23
CA LYS A 157 3.75 25.49 33.26
C LYS A 157 3.74 24.35 34.27
N LYS A 158 2.55 23.95 34.72
CA LYS A 158 2.37 22.86 35.69
C LYS A 158 2.77 21.52 35.09
N ASP A 159 2.34 21.23 33.87
CA ASP A 159 2.59 19.94 33.23
C ASP A 159 4.07 19.79 32.89
N PHE A 160 4.75 20.83 32.44
CA PHE A 160 6.14 20.75 31.98
C PHE A 160 7.14 21.40 32.96
N SER A 161 6.79 21.54 34.23
CA SER A 161 7.64 22.17 35.26
C SER A 161 8.98 21.47 35.44
N ASP A 162 9.05 20.18 35.14
CA ASP A 162 10.27 19.36 35.19
C ASP A 162 11.21 19.62 34.00
N LYS A 163 10.67 20.07 32.87
CA LYS A 163 11.39 20.36 31.62
C LYS A 163 11.77 21.83 31.49
N PHE A 164 10.90 22.72 31.95
CA PHE A 164 11.09 24.16 31.90
C PHE A 164 10.91 24.72 33.31
N LYS A 165 12.03 25.11 33.93
CA LYS A 165 12.06 25.54 35.33
C LYS A 165 11.53 26.96 35.55
N GLU A 166 11.63 27.83 34.54
CA GLU A 166 11.30 29.26 34.66
C GLU A 166 10.62 29.81 33.39
N SER A 167 9.77 30.82 33.57
CA SER A 167 9.20 31.58 32.45
C SER A 167 10.20 32.65 32.00
N ILE A 168 10.52 32.69 30.71
CA ILE A 168 11.35 33.76 30.15
C ILE A 168 10.46 35.00 30.00
N ASN A 169 10.79 36.11 30.69
CA ASN A 169 10.14 37.41 30.53
C ASN A 169 11.17 38.47 30.09
N PRO A 170 11.66 38.39 28.85
CA PRO A 170 12.73 39.25 28.36
C PRO A 170 12.15 40.56 27.84
N VAL A 171 12.90 41.67 27.97
CA VAL A 171 12.54 42.94 27.30
C VAL A 171 12.76 42.83 25.79
N THR A 172 13.82 42.15 25.37
CA THR A 172 14.12 41.78 23.97
C THR A 172 14.70 40.37 23.89
N VAL A 173 14.45 39.65 22.79
CA VAL A 173 15.09 38.36 22.48
C VAL A 173 15.86 38.52 21.19
N GLU A 174 17.18 38.63 21.29
CA GLU A 174 18.09 38.65 20.13
C GLU A 174 18.63 37.24 19.89
N THR A 175 18.24 36.63 18.77
CA THR A 175 18.71 35.30 18.36
C THR A 175 18.75 35.19 16.84
N MET A 176 19.65 34.34 16.33
CA MET A 176 19.73 34.00 14.90
C MET A 176 18.57 33.09 14.46
N GLN A 177 17.98 32.34 15.40
CA GLN A 177 16.86 31.43 15.15
C GLN A 177 16.05 31.24 16.43
N LEU A 178 14.72 31.28 16.32
CA LEU A 178 13.80 30.92 17.40
C LEU A 178 12.94 29.74 16.94
N ILE A 179 13.08 28.60 17.60
CA ILE A 179 12.21 27.44 17.40
C ILE A 179 11.29 27.31 18.61
N VAL A 180 9.99 27.36 18.36
CA VAL A 180 8.94 27.22 19.38
C VAL A 180 8.22 25.89 19.17
N GLY A 181 8.51 24.92 20.04
CA GLY A 181 7.91 23.58 20.03
C GLY A 181 8.83 22.56 20.70
N HIS A 182 8.25 21.55 21.36
CA HIS A 182 9.00 20.45 21.99
C HIS A 182 9.10 19.25 21.04
N GLU A 183 10.15 18.44 21.11
CA GLU A 183 10.35 17.28 20.22
C GLU A 183 9.17 16.28 20.25
N GLN A 184 8.54 16.11 21.41
CA GLN A 184 7.36 15.24 21.61
C GLN A 184 6.08 15.79 20.95
N LEU A 185 6.11 17.06 20.55
CA LEU A 185 5.01 17.78 19.92
C LEU A 185 5.22 17.86 18.40
N GLN A 186 6.33 17.33 17.87
CA GLN A 186 6.66 17.35 16.44
C GLN A 186 5.95 16.21 15.68
N PHE A 187 4.62 16.28 15.62
CA PHE A 187 3.82 15.43 14.76
C PHE A 187 2.83 16.26 13.96
N VAL A 188 2.42 15.74 12.80
CA VAL A 188 1.45 16.36 11.90
C VAL A 188 0.45 15.30 11.43
N PHE A 189 -0.75 15.72 11.03
CA PHE A 189 -1.69 14.82 10.37
C PHE A 189 -1.53 14.95 8.85
N VAL A 190 -1.56 13.82 8.15
CA VAL A 190 -1.43 13.75 6.69
C VAL A 190 -2.52 12.89 6.09
N ASN A 191 -2.90 13.16 4.85
CA ASN A 191 -3.91 12.39 4.11
C ASN A 191 -3.41 11.04 3.56
N SER A 192 -2.09 10.81 3.52
CA SER A 192 -1.50 9.60 2.94
C SER A 192 -0.20 9.18 3.65
N ARG A 193 0.12 7.88 3.59
CA ARG A 193 1.42 7.32 4.04
C ARG A 193 2.50 7.39 2.97
N THR A 194 2.12 7.51 1.71
CA THR A 194 3.02 7.62 0.55
C THR A 194 3.03 9.04 0.00
N GLN A 195 4.11 9.44 -0.68
CA GLN A 195 4.17 10.73 -1.35
C GLN A 195 3.25 10.75 -2.59
N PRO A 196 2.62 11.89 -2.95
CA PRO A 196 2.63 13.17 -2.25
C PRO A 196 1.75 13.14 -0.97
N GLN A 197 2.23 13.78 0.10
CA GLN A 197 1.51 13.92 1.36
C GLN A 197 1.04 15.36 1.52
N THR A 198 -0.23 15.57 1.81
CA THR A 198 -0.77 16.87 2.21
C THR A 198 -0.92 16.88 3.72
N VAL A 199 -0.34 17.88 4.40
CA VAL A 199 -0.60 18.10 5.83
C VAL A 199 -2.03 18.59 5.98
N VAL A 200 -2.75 18.06 6.97
CA VAL A 200 -4.15 18.39 7.25
C VAL A 200 -4.24 18.87 8.69
N SER A 201 -4.78 20.06 8.90
CA SER A 201 -5.03 20.58 10.24
C SER A 201 -6.25 19.91 10.86
N LEU A 202 -6.08 19.27 12.02
CA LEU A 202 -7.16 18.61 12.76
C LEU A 202 -7.59 19.47 13.97
N TYR A 203 -8.86 19.88 13.99
CA TYR A 203 -9.45 20.65 15.08
C TYR A 203 -10.57 19.88 15.77
N PRO A 204 -10.61 19.86 17.13
CA PRO A 204 -11.75 19.32 17.86
C PRO A 204 -12.96 20.23 17.71
N GLN A 205 -14.10 19.62 17.36
CA GLN A 205 -15.40 20.26 17.47
C GLN A 205 -15.94 20.03 18.87
N ILE A 206 -16.18 21.12 19.61
CA ILE A 206 -16.74 21.07 20.95
C ILE A 206 -18.21 21.45 20.84
N ALA A 207 -19.09 20.47 21.00
CA ALA A 207 -20.54 20.66 20.89
C ALA A 207 -21.26 19.80 21.93
N GLY A 208 -22.13 20.43 22.73
CA GLY A 208 -22.92 19.74 23.75
C GLY A 208 -22.08 19.05 24.83
N GLY A 209 -21.03 19.70 25.33
CA GLY A 209 -20.16 19.17 26.40
C GLY A 209 -19.26 17.99 26.01
N LYS A 210 -19.17 17.66 24.72
CA LYS A 210 -18.31 16.58 24.18
C LYS A 210 -17.33 17.13 23.14
N VAL A 211 -16.20 16.45 23.03
CA VAL A 211 -15.17 16.70 22.02
C VAL A 211 -15.33 15.68 20.91
N ARG A 212 -15.45 16.15 19.66
CA ARG A 212 -15.52 15.33 18.46
C ARG A 212 -14.34 15.62 17.55
N LEU A 213 -13.69 14.59 17.03
CA LEU A 213 -12.59 14.68 16.08
C LEU A 213 -12.95 13.90 14.81
N SER A 214 -12.89 14.57 13.67
CA SER A 214 -13.08 13.96 12.36
C SER A 214 -11.71 13.68 11.73
N ALA A 215 -11.11 12.54 12.08
CA ALA A 215 -9.79 12.15 11.62
C ALA A 215 -9.80 10.92 10.68
N ALA A 216 -10.96 10.34 10.39
CA ALA A 216 -11.06 9.17 9.51
C ALA A 216 -10.41 9.44 8.15
N GLY A 217 -9.52 8.52 7.73
CA GLY A 217 -8.72 8.67 6.52
C GLY A 217 -7.44 9.50 6.69
N LEU A 218 -7.17 10.05 7.88
CA LEU A 218 -5.93 10.74 8.21
C LEU A 218 -4.95 9.83 8.94
N TYR A 219 -3.67 10.13 8.78
CA TYR A 219 -2.56 9.47 9.46
C TYR A 219 -1.79 10.49 10.31
N LEU A 220 -1.51 10.15 11.57
CA LEU A 220 -0.58 10.89 12.40
C LEU A 220 0.84 10.48 12.01
N LYS A 221 1.64 11.44 11.55
CA LYS A 221 3.06 11.30 11.22
C LYS A 221 3.89 11.99 12.28
N HIS A 222 4.77 11.25 12.97
CA HIS A 222 5.71 11.85 13.92
C HIS A 222 7.05 12.13 13.23
N MET A 223 7.58 13.35 13.42
CA MET A 223 8.70 13.88 12.63
C MET A 223 10.09 13.50 13.16
N THR A 224 10.20 13.08 14.43
CA THR A 224 11.48 12.68 15.05
C THR A 224 11.50 11.24 15.58
N MET A 225 10.36 10.66 15.96
CA MET A 225 10.32 9.29 16.47
C MET A 225 10.72 8.25 15.42
N GLY A 226 11.70 7.40 15.76
CA GLY A 226 12.24 6.37 14.87
C GLY A 226 13.39 6.84 13.98
N ILE A 227 13.75 8.12 14.06
CA ILE A 227 14.85 8.71 13.27
C ILE A 227 16.09 8.79 14.14
N LYS A 228 17.20 8.21 13.66
CA LYS A 228 18.50 8.25 14.33
C LYS A 228 19.56 9.07 13.59
N THR A 229 19.30 9.54 12.37
CA THR A 229 20.26 10.26 11.52
C THR A 229 19.63 11.47 10.83
N LEU A 230 20.36 12.59 10.76
CA LEU A 230 19.95 13.78 10.01
C LEU A 230 20.31 13.65 8.52
N SER A 231 19.32 13.55 7.63
CA SER A 231 19.50 13.76 6.18
C SER A 231 18.44 14.72 5.62
N SER A 232 18.82 15.43 4.54
CA SER A 232 18.12 16.57 3.93
C SER A 232 17.00 16.23 2.95
N ALA A 233 16.93 14.99 2.46
CA ALA A 233 15.84 14.48 1.63
C ALA A 233 15.46 13.09 2.13
N ARG A 234 14.25 12.94 2.68
CA ARG A 234 13.84 11.69 3.34
C ARG A 234 12.67 11.03 2.64
N ASP A 235 12.82 9.71 2.44
CA ASP A 235 11.75 8.82 2.04
C ASP A 235 10.64 8.86 3.10
N ALA A 236 9.38 8.95 2.66
CA ALA A 236 8.22 8.94 3.55
C ALA A 236 8.21 7.71 4.46
N LYS A 237 8.81 6.58 4.04
CA LYS A 237 8.94 5.33 4.82
C LYS A 237 9.78 5.44 6.09
N ALA A 238 10.61 6.48 6.23
CA ALA A 238 11.46 6.66 7.41
C ALA A 238 10.72 7.20 8.65
N TYR A 239 9.49 7.71 8.47
CA TYR A 239 8.66 8.23 9.56
C TYR A 239 7.69 7.17 10.07
N ARG A 240 7.29 7.28 11.34
CA ARG A 240 6.21 6.45 11.89
C ARG A 240 4.86 7.07 11.59
N TYR A 241 3.93 6.22 11.14
CA TYR A 241 2.55 6.60 10.84
C TYR A 241 1.57 5.78 11.67
N TRP A 242 0.51 6.43 12.14
CA TRP A 242 -0.64 5.76 12.73
C TRP A 242 -1.92 6.23 12.06
N ALA A 243 -2.75 5.31 11.58
CA ALA A 243 -4.09 5.62 11.12
C ALA A 243 -4.95 6.07 12.30
N MET A 244 -5.63 7.20 12.17
CA MET A 244 -6.42 7.80 13.26
C MET A 244 -7.91 7.73 12.92
N PRO A 245 -8.75 7.12 13.77
CA PRO A 245 -10.19 7.06 13.53
C PRO A 245 -10.89 8.35 13.96
N ASN A 246 -12.16 8.51 13.55
CA ASN A 246 -13.02 9.51 14.19
C ASN A 246 -13.16 9.20 15.69
N TYR A 247 -13.29 10.24 16.51
CA TYR A 247 -13.41 10.10 17.96
C TYR A 247 -14.49 11.01 18.53
N THR A 248 -15.17 10.53 19.57
CA THR A 248 -16.11 11.30 20.37
C THR A 248 -15.85 11.00 21.84
N SER A 249 -15.59 12.02 22.65
CA SER A 249 -15.35 11.86 24.08
C SER A 249 -16.64 11.51 24.84
N PRO A 250 -16.51 10.94 26.05
CA PRO A 250 -17.55 11.02 27.07
C PRO A 250 -17.92 12.48 27.39
N MET A 251 -19.01 12.67 28.12
CA MET A 251 -19.40 14.00 28.62
C MET A 251 -18.30 14.55 29.52
N LEU A 252 -17.85 15.77 29.24
CA LEU A 252 -16.81 16.45 30.00
C LEU A 252 -17.44 17.31 31.11
N ASP A 253 -16.84 17.30 32.29
CA ASP A 253 -17.28 18.12 33.42
C ASP A 253 -17.01 19.60 33.14
N LYS A 254 -18.04 20.43 33.23
CA LYS A 254 -18.02 21.87 32.90
C LYS A 254 -16.91 22.64 33.63
N ASP A 255 -16.56 22.25 34.86
CA ASP A 255 -15.66 23.03 35.71
C ASP A 255 -14.19 22.60 35.58
N LYS A 256 -13.90 21.61 34.72
CA LYS A 256 -12.57 21.02 34.57
C LYS A 256 -11.91 21.34 33.23
N VAL A 257 -10.59 21.48 33.28
CA VAL A 257 -9.69 21.54 32.12
C VAL A 257 -9.24 20.13 31.76
N TYR A 258 -9.24 19.82 30.47
CA TYR A 258 -8.86 18.51 29.97
C TYR A 258 -7.69 18.62 28.97
N ARG A 259 -6.94 17.53 28.85
CA ARG A 259 -5.87 17.36 27.86
C ARG A 259 -6.31 16.33 26.83
N LEU A 260 -6.18 16.67 25.56
CA LEU A 260 -6.43 15.74 24.46
C LEU A 260 -5.11 15.13 24.01
N TYR A 261 -5.04 13.81 23.98
CA TYR A 261 -3.89 13.05 23.52
C TYR A 261 -4.24 12.17 22.31
N ALA A 262 -3.31 12.02 21.39
CA ALA A 262 -3.28 10.88 20.49
C ALA A 262 -2.58 9.72 21.19
N ARG A 263 -3.32 8.64 21.46
CA ARG A 263 -2.83 7.39 22.03
C ARG A 263 -2.45 6.45 20.88
N VAL A 264 -1.17 6.31 20.63
CA VAL A 264 -0.64 5.54 19.49
C VAL A 264 0.22 4.37 19.98
N PRO A 265 0.11 3.16 19.39
CA PRO A 265 0.87 2.02 19.85
C PRO A 265 2.37 2.18 19.57
N ALA A 266 3.20 1.75 20.52
CA ALA A 266 4.65 1.69 20.37
C ALA A 266 5.09 0.66 19.32
N SER A 267 4.27 -0.37 19.07
CA SER A 267 4.39 -1.33 17.97
C SER A 267 3.01 -1.52 17.33
N GLY A 268 2.87 -1.16 16.04
CA GLY A 268 1.59 -1.13 15.32
C GLY A 268 1.34 0.20 14.60
N GLU A 269 0.27 0.24 13.81
CA GLU A 269 0.01 1.33 12.84
C GLU A 269 -1.39 1.97 12.96
N ALA A 270 -2.14 1.67 14.03
CA ALA A 270 -3.47 2.22 14.27
C ALA A 270 -3.53 2.86 15.66
N GLY A 271 -3.82 4.16 15.70
CA GLY A 271 -3.94 4.93 16.93
C GLY A 271 -5.40 5.19 17.32
N THR A 272 -5.58 5.84 18.46
CA THR A 272 -6.86 6.38 18.92
C THR A 272 -6.65 7.73 19.61
N PHE A 273 -7.71 8.41 19.99
CA PHE A 273 -7.65 9.62 20.82
C PHE A 273 -8.12 9.32 22.24
N VAL A 274 -7.59 10.04 23.21
CA VAL A 274 -8.01 9.96 24.61
C VAL A 274 -8.04 11.34 25.23
N VAL A 275 -9.11 11.63 25.97
CA VAL A 275 -9.22 12.84 26.78
C VAL A 275 -8.91 12.47 28.22
N SER A 276 -8.02 13.22 28.86
CA SER A 276 -7.55 12.97 30.22
C SER A 276 -7.66 14.24 31.05
N GLU A 277 -8.09 14.13 32.30
CA GLU A 277 -8.08 15.24 33.26
C GLU A 277 -6.64 15.52 33.72
N THR A 278 -5.86 14.47 33.98
CA THR A 278 -4.46 14.55 34.42
C THR A 278 -3.48 14.46 33.26
N LYS A 279 -2.28 15.01 33.45
CA LYS A 279 -1.15 14.87 32.52
C LYS A 279 -0.78 13.39 32.37
N ARG A 280 -0.59 12.95 31.13
CA ARG A 280 0.02 11.67 30.80
C ARG A 280 1.40 11.90 30.21
N GLU A 281 2.40 11.24 30.78
CA GLU A 281 3.74 11.20 30.19
C GLU A 281 3.71 10.42 28.88
N LEU A 282 4.67 10.72 27.99
CA LEU A 282 4.78 10.11 26.66
C LEU A 282 4.65 8.58 26.73
N SER A 283 5.34 7.92 27.67
CA SER A 283 5.36 6.47 27.86
C SER A 283 4.69 6.01 29.15
N SER A 284 3.69 6.76 29.64
CA SER A 284 2.96 6.44 30.88
C SER A 284 2.17 5.13 30.84
N GLU A 285 1.86 4.62 29.64
CA GLU A 285 1.16 3.35 29.44
C GLU A 285 2.06 2.38 28.68
N ALA A 286 2.25 1.17 29.21
CA ALA A 286 3.08 0.16 28.57
C ALA A 286 2.53 -0.18 27.17
N GLY A 287 3.39 -0.07 26.16
CA GLY A 287 3.03 -0.35 24.76
C GLY A 287 2.34 0.79 24.01
N TYR A 288 2.09 1.95 24.63
CA TYR A 288 1.46 3.10 23.97
C TYR A 288 2.19 4.42 24.25
N TYR A 289 2.29 5.26 23.23
CA TYR A 289 2.70 6.65 23.35
C TYR A 289 1.48 7.57 23.47
N HIS A 290 1.56 8.53 24.39
CA HIS A 290 0.57 9.60 24.55
C HIS A 290 1.15 10.91 24.03
N LEU A 291 0.74 11.30 22.83
CA LEU A 291 1.18 12.55 22.19
C LEU A 291 0.17 13.65 22.49
N LEU A 292 0.60 14.70 23.21
CA LEU A 292 -0.27 15.80 23.60
C LEU A 292 -0.66 16.63 22.37
N MET A 293 -1.96 16.75 22.12
CA MET A 293 -2.50 17.58 21.04
C MET A 293 -2.88 18.98 21.53
N GLY A 294 -3.34 19.09 22.77
CA GLY A 294 -3.71 20.38 23.33
C GLY A 294 -4.60 20.31 24.54
N TYR A 295 -4.98 21.50 24.99
CA TYR A 295 -5.80 21.74 26.17
C TYR A 295 -7.22 22.14 25.75
N ILE A 296 -8.19 21.59 26.46
CA ILE A 296 -9.61 21.93 26.37
C ILE A 296 -9.95 22.65 27.67
N GLY A 297 -10.25 23.94 27.58
CA GLY A 297 -10.60 24.74 28.75
C GLY A 297 -11.91 24.28 29.40
N ARG A 298 -12.15 24.82 30.60
CA ARG A 298 -13.45 24.71 31.26
C ARG A 298 -14.57 25.36 30.42
N GLU A 299 -15.80 24.97 30.67
CA GLU A 299 -16.96 25.49 29.95
C GLU A 299 -17.40 26.84 30.51
N VAL A 300 -17.55 27.82 29.62
CA VAL A 300 -18.05 29.16 29.95
C VAL A 300 -19.08 29.54 28.88
N ASP A 301 -20.29 29.92 29.33
CA ASP A 301 -21.41 30.30 28.44
C ASP A 301 -21.73 29.22 27.37
N GLY A 302 -21.57 27.94 27.72
CA GLY A 302 -21.83 26.80 26.82
C GLY A 302 -20.73 26.50 25.80
N ASN A 303 -19.60 27.22 25.84
CA ASN A 303 -18.45 27.02 24.96
C ASN A 303 -17.18 26.68 25.74
N ARG A 304 -16.27 25.94 25.11
CA ARG A 304 -14.94 25.64 25.65
C ARG A 304 -13.86 26.13 24.71
N SER A 305 -12.74 26.58 25.27
CA SER A 305 -11.56 26.97 24.50
C SER A 305 -10.76 25.74 24.07
N TRP A 306 -10.16 25.82 22.88
CA TRP A 306 -9.18 24.85 22.38
C TRP A 306 -7.82 25.52 22.24
N GLY A 307 -6.83 25.04 22.98
CA GLY A 307 -5.43 25.43 22.90
C GLY A 307 -4.61 24.32 22.26
N ARG A 308 -4.36 24.40 20.94
CA ARG A 308 -3.48 23.47 20.22
C ARG A 308 -2.04 23.62 20.70
N THR A 309 -1.34 22.50 20.92
CA THR A 309 0.05 22.49 21.40
C THR A 309 1.01 21.68 20.53
N TYR A 310 0.52 20.94 19.52
CA TYR A 310 1.38 20.17 18.62
C TYR A 310 1.78 20.93 17.35
N GLY A 311 2.97 20.64 16.85
CA GLY A 311 3.65 21.33 15.77
C GLY A 311 4.91 22.06 16.26
N PHE A 312 5.58 22.74 15.35
CA PHE A 312 6.62 23.71 15.68
C PHE A 312 6.44 24.97 14.83
N THR A 313 6.90 26.09 15.37
CA THR A 313 7.06 27.34 14.62
C THR A 313 8.53 27.69 14.62
N GLU A 314 9.09 27.95 13.45
CA GLU A 314 10.45 28.45 13.30
C GLU A 314 10.39 29.91 12.84
N VAL A 315 11.17 30.75 13.51
CA VAL A 315 11.37 32.15 13.13
C VAL A 315 12.85 32.33 12.82
N LEU A 316 13.14 32.68 11.57
CA LEU A 316 14.44 33.07 11.06
C LEU A 316 14.37 34.53 10.57
N PRO A 317 15.50 35.23 10.40
CA PRO A 317 15.49 36.57 9.83
C PRO A 317 14.78 36.58 8.46
N GLY A 318 13.69 37.34 8.36
CA GLY A 318 12.90 37.50 7.13
C GLY A 318 11.89 36.39 6.82
N GLN A 319 11.79 35.32 7.62
CA GLN A 319 10.83 34.24 7.38
C GLN A 319 10.27 33.62 8.67
N ILE A 320 8.98 33.28 8.63
CA ILE A 320 8.30 32.51 9.67
C ILE A 320 7.73 31.26 9.01
N THR A 321 8.20 30.10 9.46
CA THR A 321 7.66 28.80 9.06
C THR A 321 6.69 28.35 10.15
N THR A 322 5.40 28.38 9.83
CA THR A 322 4.33 27.91 10.71
C THR A 322 3.17 27.36 9.88
N GLU A 323 2.27 26.62 10.51
CA GLU A 323 1.11 26.04 9.82
C GLU A 323 -0.07 27.02 9.73
N LEU A 324 -0.27 27.84 10.75
CA LEU A 324 -1.48 28.61 10.93
C LEU A 324 -1.20 29.93 11.65
N ILE A 325 -1.64 31.03 11.05
CA ILE A 325 -1.68 32.34 11.70
C ILE A 325 -3.14 32.72 11.84
N GLN A 326 -3.62 32.92 13.07
CA GLN A 326 -5.02 33.26 13.30
C GLN A 326 -5.18 34.31 14.39
N ASP A 327 -6.26 35.09 14.30
CA ASP A 327 -6.71 35.88 15.44
C ASP A 327 -7.19 34.95 16.58
N PRO A 328 -7.35 35.46 17.81
CA PRO A 328 -7.74 34.64 18.97
C PRO A 328 -9.04 33.84 18.77
N ASN A 329 -9.92 34.25 17.86
CA ASN A 329 -11.23 33.62 17.63
C ASN A 329 -11.34 32.86 16.31
N ALA A 330 -10.22 32.71 15.58
CA ALA A 330 -10.18 32.06 14.26
C ALA A 330 -11.19 32.65 13.25
N ARG A 331 -11.43 33.96 13.32
CA ARG A 331 -12.19 34.76 12.33
C ARG A 331 -11.34 35.13 11.14
N LEU A 332 -10.12 35.57 11.38
CA LEU A 332 -9.09 35.71 10.36
C LEU A 332 -8.10 34.59 10.56
N VAL A 333 -8.01 33.71 9.57
CA VAL A 333 -7.15 32.54 9.56
C VAL A 333 -6.37 32.54 8.26
N ILE A 334 -5.05 32.61 8.37
CA ILE A 334 -4.11 32.34 7.29
C ILE A 334 -3.63 30.90 7.52
N ASP A 335 -4.22 29.98 6.78
CA ASP A 335 -3.84 28.57 6.74
C ASP A 335 -2.77 28.40 5.67
N LEU A 336 -1.51 28.37 6.11
CA LEU A 336 -0.34 28.25 5.25
C LEU A 336 -0.17 26.81 4.71
N VAL A 337 -0.79 25.84 5.37
CA VAL A 337 -0.79 24.44 4.93
C VAL A 337 -1.69 24.25 3.70
N ASN A 338 -2.89 24.81 3.75
CA ASN A 338 -3.87 24.70 2.66
C ASN A 338 -3.84 25.89 1.69
N GLY A 339 -2.92 26.84 1.88
CA GLY A 339 -2.79 28.05 1.05
C GLY A 339 -4.04 28.94 1.09
N ARG A 340 -4.75 28.98 2.22
CA ARG A 340 -6.08 29.58 2.32
C ARG A 340 -6.09 30.72 3.35
N ILE A 341 -6.61 31.88 2.95
CA ILE A 341 -6.96 32.96 3.88
C ILE A 341 -8.48 32.97 4.05
N THR A 342 -8.96 32.80 5.27
CA THR A 342 -10.39 32.81 5.63
C THR A 342 -10.65 33.91 6.62
N GLY A 343 -11.67 34.74 6.37
CA GLY A 343 -12.05 35.84 7.26
C GLY A 343 -12.23 37.17 6.54
N PRO A 344 -12.67 38.21 7.27
CA PRO A 344 -12.80 39.55 6.71
C PRO A 344 -11.40 40.15 6.45
N VAL A 345 -10.94 40.08 5.20
CA VAL A 345 -9.72 40.72 4.73
C VAL A 345 -10.09 42.02 4.02
N HIS A 346 -9.62 43.15 4.55
CA HIS A 346 -9.79 44.44 3.89
C HIS A 346 -8.56 44.76 3.05
N ILE A 347 -8.74 44.80 1.74
CA ILE A 347 -7.71 45.26 0.80
C ILE A 347 -7.90 46.77 0.62
N THR A 348 -6.93 47.58 1.07
CA THR A 348 -7.01 49.05 1.00
C THR A 348 -6.68 49.59 -0.39
N ALA A 349 -7.12 50.83 -0.65
CA ALA A 349 -6.81 51.55 -1.88
C ALA A 349 -5.28 51.69 -2.07
N GLY A 350 -4.79 51.39 -3.28
CA GLY A 350 -3.37 51.39 -3.62
C GLY A 350 -2.75 49.99 -3.79
N SER A 351 -3.48 48.91 -3.45
CA SER A 351 -3.04 47.55 -3.78
C SER A 351 -3.58 47.09 -5.14
N ALA A 352 -2.77 46.39 -5.92
CA ALA A 352 -3.19 45.69 -7.14
C ALA A 352 -3.97 44.39 -6.86
N GLY A 353 -4.22 44.05 -5.59
CA GLY A 353 -4.66 42.72 -5.15
C GLY A 353 -5.96 42.24 -5.78
N TYR A 354 -6.98 43.12 -5.92
CA TYR A 354 -8.26 42.74 -6.52
C TYR A 354 -8.15 42.41 -8.03
N ASN A 355 -7.24 43.08 -8.74
CA ASN A 355 -7.07 42.91 -10.19
C ASN A 355 -6.26 41.66 -10.57
N ASN A 356 -5.55 41.07 -9.61
CA ASN A 356 -4.71 39.88 -9.82
C ASN A 356 -5.43 38.56 -9.46
N LEU A 357 -6.70 38.61 -9.04
CA LEU A 357 -7.53 37.43 -8.81
C LEU A 357 -8.03 36.89 -10.15
N SER A 358 -7.62 35.67 -10.52
CA SER A 358 -7.99 35.00 -11.78
C SER A 358 -9.49 34.66 -11.88
N ASP A 359 -10.15 34.55 -10.73
CA ASP A 359 -11.56 34.20 -10.56
C ASP A 359 -12.38 35.38 -10.03
N LYS A 360 -11.91 36.63 -10.21
CA LYS A 360 -12.65 37.81 -9.76
C LYS A 360 -14.08 37.78 -10.32
N PRO A 361 -15.11 38.09 -9.51
CA PRO A 361 -16.47 38.24 -10.02
C PRO A 361 -16.46 39.25 -11.16
N ASP A 362 -17.08 38.90 -12.29
CA ASP A 362 -17.26 39.83 -13.40
C ASP A 362 -18.26 40.91 -13.00
N LEU A 363 -17.75 42.05 -12.55
CA LEU A 363 -18.54 43.21 -12.17
C LEU A 363 -18.95 44.06 -13.38
N SER A 364 -18.61 43.68 -14.61
CA SER A 364 -19.02 44.40 -15.82
C SER A 364 -20.54 44.41 -16.04
N GLY A 365 -21.26 43.44 -15.45
CA GLY A 365 -22.71 43.37 -15.47
C GLY A 365 -23.42 44.25 -14.44
N PHE A 366 -22.69 44.86 -13.49
CA PHE A 366 -23.26 45.79 -12.51
C PHE A 366 -22.91 47.21 -12.91
N GLN A 367 -23.94 47.94 -13.37
CA GLN A 367 -23.86 49.36 -13.67
C GLN A 367 -23.33 50.14 -12.45
N THR A 368 -22.38 51.04 -12.66
CA THR A 368 -21.88 51.90 -11.60
C THR A 368 -22.99 52.86 -11.16
N LYS A 369 -22.85 53.48 -9.98
CA LYS A 369 -23.82 54.49 -9.51
C LYS A 369 -24.00 55.64 -10.51
N ALA A 370 -22.99 55.92 -11.34
CA ALA A 370 -23.06 56.89 -12.44
C ALA A 370 -23.87 56.36 -13.63
N ASP A 371 -23.74 55.07 -13.97
CA ASP A 371 -24.49 54.44 -15.05
C ASP A 371 -25.99 54.33 -14.73
N PHE A 372 -26.36 54.07 -13.47
CA PHE A 372 -27.76 54.12 -13.04
C PHE A 372 -28.37 55.53 -13.13
N GLN A 373 -27.58 56.57 -12.92
CA GLN A 373 -28.02 57.95 -13.07
C GLN A 373 -28.26 58.29 -14.55
N ILE A 374 -27.36 57.87 -15.43
CA ILE A 374 -27.48 58.06 -16.89
C ILE A 374 -28.69 57.30 -17.45
N GLU A 375 -28.94 56.07 -16.99
CA GLU A 375 -30.08 55.27 -17.44
C GLU A 375 -31.40 55.83 -16.90
N ALA A 376 -31.44 56.33 -15.66
CA ALA A 376 -32.59 57.05 -15.12
C ALA A 376 -32.88 58.34 -15.89
N ASP A 377 -31.86 59.12 -16.25
CA ASP A 377 -31.99 60.34 -17.04
C ASP A 377 -32.46 60.04 -18.48
N LYS A 378 -32.00 58.93 -19.08
CA LYS A 378 -32.52 58.40 -20.35
C LYS A 378 -33.98 58.01 -20.25
N ILE A 379 -34.37 57.26 -19.22
CA ILE A 379 -35.76 56.84 -18.99
C ILE A 379 -36.65 58.06 -18.78
N HIS A 380 -36.21 59.07 -18.03
CA HIS A 380 -36.93 60.33 -17.88
C HIS A 380 -37.05 61.11 -19.21
N GLY A 381 -36.00 61.11 -20.04
CA GLY A 381 -36.02 61.68 -21.39
C GLY A 381 -36.97 60.95 -22.34
N GLU A 382 -36.98 59.62 -22.32
CA GLU A 382 -37.88 58.77 -23.13
C GLU A 382 -39.33 58.90 -22.68
N VAL A 383 -39.61 58.91 -21.38
CA VAL A 383 -40.96 59.16 -20.84
C VAL A 383 -41.45 60.57 -21.21
N GLY A 384 -40.55 61.57 -21.23
CA GLY A 384 -40.85 62.92 -21.72
C GLY A 384 -41.21 62.99 -23.21
N GLN A 385 -40.54 62.19 -24.06
CA GLN A 385 -40.84 62.06 -25.49
C GLN A 385 -42.13 61.28 -25.75
N VAL A 386 -42.43 60.26 -24.95
CA VAL A 386 -43.68 59.50 -25.01
C VAL A 386 -44.87 60.38 -24.63
N ASN A 387 -44.72 61.25 -23.62
CA ASN A 387 -45.78 62.18 -23.20
C ASN A 387 -46.08 63.27 -24.25
N THR A 388 -45.12 63.59 -25.12
CA THR A 388 -45.31 64.52 -26.26
C THR A 388 -45.81 63.83 -27.53
N LYS A 389 -45.54 62.52 -27.72
CA LYS A 389 -45.99 61.74 -28.88
C LYS A 389 -47.38 61.08 -28.73
N LEU A 390 -47.95 61.05 -27.52
CA LEU A 390 -49.29 60.49 -27.25
C LEU A 390 -50.46 61.33 -27.82
N GLY A 391 -50.18 62.41 -28.57
CA GLY A 391 -51.19 63.23 -29.26
C GLY A 391 -51.38 62.92 -30.76
N GLY A 392 -51.25 61.66 -31.21
CA GLY A 392 -51.18 61.30 -32.64
C GLY A 392 -52.17 60.23 -33.12
N THR A 393 -52.71 60.43 -34.33
CA THR A 393 -53.87 59.82 -35.02
C THR A 393 -53.84 58.31 -35.38
N GLN A 394 -55.00 57.78 -35.80
CA GLN A 394 -55.37 56.37 -36.09
C GLN A 394 -54.40 55.55 -36.98
N GLN A 395 -53.68 56.15 -37.93
CA GLN A 395 -52.68 55.44 -38.75
C GLN A 395 -51.43 54.99 -37.97
N GLN A 396 -51.10 55.68 -36.87
CA GLN A 396 -49.97 55.30 -36.01
C GLN A 396 -50.32 54.14 -35.08
N LEU A 397 -51.61 53.96 -34.77
CA LEU A 397 -52.11 52.82 -33.97
C LEU A 397 -52.03 51.50 -34.75
N GLU A 398 -52.32 51.51 -36.05
CA GLU A 398 -52.22 50.32 -36.92
C GLU A 398 -50.76 49.88 -37.13
N SER A 399 -49.83 50.84 -37.23
CA SER A 399 -48.39 50.58 -37.30
C SER A 399 -47.87 49.94 -36.00
N LEU A 400 -48.41 50.36 -34.85
CA LEU A 400 -48.08 49.84 -33.52
C LEU A 400 -48.66 48.44 -33.30
N GLN A 401 -49.87 48.17 -33.81
CA GLN A 401 -50.46 46.82 -33.82
C GLN A 401 -49.64 45.84 -34.66
N THR A 402 -49.17 46.28 -35.84
CA THR A 402 -48.35 45.43 -36.73
C THR A 402 -46.98 45.12 -36.10
N TRP A 403 -46.34 46.10 -35.47
CA TRP A 403 -45.09 45.89 -34.73
C TRP A 403 -45.28 44.97 -33.52
N SER A 404 -46.36 45.17 -32.75
CA SER A 404 -46.72 44.32 -31.60
C SER A 404 -46.93 42.86 -32.01
N GLN A 405 -47.65 42.61 -33.11
CA GLN A 405 -47.84 41.26 -33.65
C GLN A 405 -46.50 40.61 -34.09
N GLY A 406 -45.59 41.38 -34.68
CA GLY A 406 -44.25 40.91 -35.02
C GLY A 406 -43.42 40.49 -33.80
N GLN A 407 -43.48 41.26 -32.71
CA GLN A 407 -42.80 40.92 -31.45
C GLN A 407 -43.40 39.67 -30.80
N VAL A 408 -44.73 39.55 -30.79
CA VAL A 408 -45.43 38.38 -30.24
C VAL A 408 -45.06 37.11 -31.01
N ASN A 409 -45.00 37.17 -32.35
CA ASN A 409 -44.58 36.03 -33.17
C ASN A 409 -43.11 35.62 -32.95
N SER A 410 -42.22 36.59 -32.73
CA SER A 410 -40.82 36.31 -32.36
C SER A 410 -40.72 35.58 -31.01
N ILE A 411 -41.53 35.99 -30.03
CA ILE A 411 -41.59 35.34 -28.71
C ILE A 411 -42.15 33.92 -28.82
N LEU A 412 -43.24 33.71 -29.57
CA LEU A 412 -43.81 32.39 -29.83
C LEU A 412 -42.80 31.44 -30.50
N ASN A 413 -42.02 31.92 -31.47
CA ASN A 413 -40.98 31.12 -32.11
C ASN A 413 -39.84 30.74 -31.15
N ARG A 414 -39.45 31.67 -30.26
CA ARG A 414 -38.45 31.40 -29.21
C ARG A 414 -38.98 30.42 -28.17
N GLN A 415 -40.26 30.50 -27.81
CA GLN A 415 -40.93 29.55 -26.93
C GLN A 415 -40.95 28.16 -27.57
N ASN A 416 -41.41 28.03 -28.80
CA ASN A 416 -41.45 26.74 -29.50
C ASN A 416 -40.05 26.10 -29.64
N THR A 417 -39.02 26.92 -29.90
CA THR A 417 -37.62 26.46 -29.93
C THR A 417 -37.12 26.04 -28.54
N ALA A 418 -37.53 26.74 -27.49
CA ALA A 418 -37.19 26.37 -26.11
C ALA A 418 -37.90 25.07 -25.71
N ASP A 419 -39.17 24.89 -26.07
CA ASP A 419 -39.93 23.68 -25.79
C ASP A 419 -39.36 22.46 -26.54
N ASP A 420 -38.93 22.60 -27.81
CA ASP A 420 -38.20 21.54 -28.53
C ASP A 420 -36.86 21.19 -27.84
N LYS A 421 -36.09 22.21 -27.43
CA LYS A 421 -34.85 21.99 -26.67
C LYS A 421 -35.10 21.34 -25.31
N ILE A 422 -36.16 21.72 -24.60
CA ILE A 422 -36.56 21.15 -23.32
C ILE A 422 -37.02 19.70 -23.50
N TYR A 423 -37.83 19.41 -24.53
CA TYR A 423 -38.24 18.05 -24.86
C TYR A 423 -37.05 17.17 -25.24
N ARG A 424 -36.11 17.70 -26.03
CA ARG A 424 -34.82 17.05 -26.32
C ARG A 424 -33.97 16.85 -25.08
N LEU A 425 -33.95 17.78 -24.12
CA LEU A 425 -33.25 17.62 -22.84
C LEU A 425 -33.92 16.59 -21.91
N GLN A 426 -35.25 16.48 -21.97
CA GLN A 426 -36.04 15.53 -21.18
C GLN A 426 -35.98 14.10 -21.73
N THR A 427 -35.85 13.95 -23.06
CA THR A 427 -35.71 12.67 -23.74
C THR A 427 -34.26 12.26 -24.03
N ALA A 428 -33.31 13.21 -23.97
CA ALA A 428 -31.89 12.88 -24.00
C ALA A 428 -31.50 12.24 -22.66
N GLY A 429 -31.13 10.96 -22.72
CA GLY A 429 -30.54 10.27 -21.57
C GLY A 429 -29.20 10.89 -21.20
N PHE A 430 -29.20 11.90 -20.33
CA PHE A 430 -27.98 12.38 -19.69
C PHE A 430 -27.59 11.43 -18.57
N ILE A 431 -26.37 10.94 -18.66
CA ILE A 431 -25.67 10.25 -17.58
C ILE A 431 -25.28 11.30 -16.53
N THR A 432 -25.96 11.28 -15.39
CA THR A 432 -25.81 12.30 -14.34
C THR A 432 -25.14 11.80 -13.07
N THR A 433 -24.60 10.58 -13.08
CA THR A 433 -23.78 10.05 -11.98
C THR A 433 -22.61 9.24 -12.54
N ALA A 434 -21.57 9.05 -11.70
CA ALA A 434 -20.37 8.24 -12.01
C ALA A 434 -20.68 6.80 -12.49
N GLN A 435 -21.95 6.37 -12.47
CA GLN A 435 -22.40 5.08 -12.99
C GLN A 435 -22.56 5.04 -14.51
N GLY A 436 -22.69 6.16 -15.23
CA GLY A 436 -22.89 6.06 -16.68
C GLY A 436 -21.62 5.95 -17.52
N ASN A 437 -20.45 5.86 -16.89
CA ASN A 437 -19.26 5.35 -17.56
C ASN A 437 -19.15 3.82 -17.50
N ALA A 438 -20.12 3.13 -16.90
CA ALA A 438 -20.22 1.68 -16.91
C ALA A 438 -21.39 1.23 -17.80
N LEU A 439 -21.07 0.73 -18.99
CA LEU A 439 -22.04 0.04 -19.84
C LEU A 439 -22.22 -1.38 -19.29
N TYR A 440 -23.18 -1.55 -18.38
CA TYR A 440 -23.60 -2.87 -17.90
C TYR A 440 -24.59 -3.48 -18.89
N ALA A 441 -24.08 -4.20 -19.89
CA ALA A 441 -24.93 -5.10 -20.68
C ALA A 441 -25.00 -6.45 -19.96
N SER A 442 -25.91 -6.56 -18.98
CA SER A 442 -26.34 -7.88 -18.48
C SER A 442 -27.69 -8.22 -19.07
N ALA A 443 -27.70 -9.07 -20.08
CA ALA A 443 -28.90 -9.67 -20.63
C ALA A 443 -28.83 -11.19 -20.40
N GLU A 444 -29.94 -11.74 -19.92
CA GLU A 444 -30.17 -13.19 -19.93
C GLU A 444 -30.91 -13.50 -21.23
N LEU A 445 -30.26 -14.24 -22.13
CA LEU A 445 -30.90 -14.64 -23.39
C LEU A 445 -32.07 -15.59 -23.09
N ALA A 446 -33.02 -15.73 -24.02
CA ALA A 446 -34.16 -16.66 -23.88
C ALA A 446 -33.76 -18.13 -23.62
N SER A 447 -32.47 -18.46 -23.79
CA SER A 447 -31.84 -19.74 -23.44
C SER A 447 -31.32 -19.85 -21.99
N GLY A 448 -31.47 -18.83 -21.14
CA GLY A 448 -31.04 -18.82 -19.73
C GLY A 448 -29.57 -18.46 -19.48
N VAL A 449 -28.82 -18.00 -20.50
CA VAL A 449 -27.41 -17.62 -20.37
C VAL A 449 -27.28 -16.12 -20.08
N LYS A 450 -26.62 -15.78 -18.96
CA LYS A 450 -26.28 -14.40 -18.60
C LYS A 450 -24.97 -13.96 -19.26
N ILE A 451 -25.02 -12.88 -20.03
CA ILE A 451 -23.84 -12.22 -20.58
C ILE A 451 -23.39 -11.10 -19.61
N SER A 452 -22.09 -10.94 -19.38
CA SER A 452 -21.53 -9.87 -18.55
C SER A 452 -20.34 -9.24 -19.27
N SER A 453 -20.54 -8.08 -19.90
CA SER A 453 -19.43 -7.20 -20.31
C SER A 453 -19.42 -5.96 -19.41
N LEU A 454 -18.30 -5.72 -18.72
CA LEU A 454 -18.06 -4.49 -17.96
C LEU A 454 -17.02 -3.67 -18.70
N ILE A 455 -17.45 -2.55 -19.28
CA ILE A 455 -16.58 -1.53 -19.85
C ILE A 455 -16.73 -0.30 -18.97
N THR A 456 -15.64 0.12 -18.32
CA THR A 456 -15.60 1.35 -17.53
C THR A 456 -14.60 2.32 -18.13
N GLN A 457 -15.06 3.50 -18.51
CA GLN A 457 -14.22 4.58 -19.03
C GLN A 457 -13.89 5.59 -17.91
N SER A 458 -12.65 6.06 -17.86
CA SER A 458 -12.24 7.21 -17.07
C SER A 458 -11.58 8.24 -18.00
N PRO A 459 -11.32 9.48 -17.54
CA PRO A 459 -10.57 10.45 -18.33
C PRO A 459 -9.16 9.98 -18.73
N GLU A 460 -8.62 8.96 -18.07
CA GLU A 460 -7.24 8.48 -18.25
C GLU A 460 -7.15 7.09 -18.90
N ALA A 461 -8.22 6.27 -18.86
CA ALA A 461 -8.18 4.90 -19.34
C ALA A 461 -9.56 4.32 -19.71
N ILE A 462 -9.55 3.30 -20.57
CA ILE A 462 -10.70 2.42 -20.80
C ILE A 462 -10.36 1.05 -20.19
N ASN A 463 -11.07 0.65 -19.13
CA ASN A 463 -10.92 -0.67 -18.52
C ASN A 463 -12.01 -1.60 -19.05
N MET A 464 -11.61 -2.73 -19.66
CA MET A 464 -12.52 -3.71 -20.26
C MET A 464 -12.32 -5.08 -19.62
N ILE A 465 -13.40 -5.71 -19.13
CA ILE A 465 -13.41 -7.13 -18.74
C ILE A 465 -14.18 -7.90 -19.81
N ALA A 466 -13.46 -8.57 -20.70
CA ALA A 466 -14.04 -9.36 -21.79
C ALA A 466 -13.24 -10.65 -22.03
N LYS A 467 -13.94 -11.75 -22.30
CA LYS A 467 -13.32 -13.06 -22.56
C LYS A 467 -12.62 -13.13 -23.93
N ASN A 468 -13.19 -12.45 -24.94
CA ASN A 468 -12.65 -12.36 -26.30
C ASN A 468 -12.70 -10.89 -26.76
N ILE A 469 -11.57 -10.30 -27.15
CA ILE A 469 -11.49 -8.94 -27.71
C ILE A 469 -10.93 -9.04 -29.12
N ASN A 470 -11.66 -8.56 -30.12
CA ASN A 470 -11.20 -8.47 -31.51
C ASN A 470 -10.96 -7.00 -31.84
N ILE A 471 -9.71 -6.62 -32.13
CA ILE A 471 -9.30 -5.24 -32.40
C ILE A 471 -8.79 -5.17 -33.84
N ASN A 472 -9.51 -4.42 -34.69
CA ASN A 472 -9.10 -4.15 -36.07
C ASN A 472 -8.54 -2.72 -36.20
N ALA A 473 -7.38 -2.47 -35.57
CA ALA A 473 -6.66 -1.19 -35.60
C ALA A 473 -5.18 -1.38 -35.20
N ILE A 474 -4.33 -0.39 -35.50
CA ILE A 474 -2.95 -0.32 -35.00
C ILE A 474 -3.01 0.02 -33.51
N THR A 475 -2.43 -0.83 -32.65
CA THR A 475 -2.44 -0.67 -31.19
C THR A 475 -1.04 -0.81 -30.60
N THR A 476 -0.73 -0.02 -29.58
CA THR A 476 0.54 -0.05 -28.84
C THR A 476 0.25 -0.51 -27.41
N PHE A 477 0.80 -1.65 -27.00
CA PHE A 477 0.70 -2.14 -25.62
C PHE A 477 1.89 -1.59 -24.80
N GLY A 478 1.60 -0.96 -23.65
CA GLY A 478 2.62 -0.55 -22.69
C GLY A 478 3.18 -1.71 -21.86
N ASP A 479 4.11 -1.41 -20.95
CA ASP A 479 4.75 -2.42 -20.10
C ASP A 479 3.71 -3.21 -19.27
N PHE A 480 3.87 -4.54 -19.27
CA PHE A 480 3.02 -5.42 -18.47
C PHE A 480 3.17 -5.08 -16.97
N LYS A 481 2.06 -5.06 -16.22
CA LYS A 481 2.08 -4.87 -14.75
C LYS A 481 3.07 -5.85 -14.09
N GLU A 482 3.71 -5.43 -12.99
CA GLU A 482 4.80 -6.14 -12.30
C GLU A 482 4.62 -7.65 -12.17
N ASP A 483 3.41 -8.15 -11.94
CA ASP A 483 3.14 -9.58 -11.78
C ASP A 483 3.43 -10.40 -13.07
N ASN A 484 3.18 -9.82 -14.24
CA ASN A 484 3.53 -10.44 -15.52
C ASN A 484 5.02 -10.28 -15.85
N ALA A 485 5.64 -9.18 -15.45
CA ALA A 485 7.10 -9.00 -15.56
C ALA A 485 7.85 -9.98 -14.64
N GLN A 486 7.35 -10.24 -13.43
CA GLN A 486 7.87 -11.23 -12.50
C GLN A 486 7.67 -12.66 -13.01
N LYS A 487 6.50 -12.97 -13.59
CA LYS A 487 6.24 -14.26 -14.24
C LYS A 487 7.16 -14.47 -15.45
N LEU A 488 7.35 -13.46 -16.29
CA LEU A 488 8.29 -13.51 -17.41
C LEU A 488 9.74 -13.64 -16.93
N ALA A 489 10.14 -12.91 -15.89
CA ALA A 489 11.47 -13.06 -15.28
C ALA A 489 11.67 -14.43 -14.62
N ALA A 490 10.62 -15.04 -14.07
CA ALA A 490 10.66 -16.40 -13.53
C ALA A 490 10.75 -17.45 -14.64
N VAL A 491 10.02 -17.27 -15.74
CA VAL A 491 10.13 -18.11 -16.95
C VAL A 491 11.53 -17.96 -17.54
N ASN A 492 12.04 -16.75 -17.72
CA ASN A 492 13.39 -16.52 -18.27
C ASN A 492 14.49 -17.09 -17.36
N ARG A 493 14.34 -17.02 -16.02
CA ARG A 493 15.25 -17.71 -15.10
C ARG A 493 15.17 -19.23 -15.21
N ARG A 494 13.97 -19.79 -15.35
CA ARG A 494 13.79 -21.23 -15.55
C ARG A 494 14.38 -21.71 -16.87
N VAL A 495 14.18 -20.95 -17.95
CA VAL A 495 14.75 -21.22 -19.27
C VAL A 495 16.28 -21.11 -19.22
N GLY A 496 16.83 -20.02 -18.67
CA GLY A 496 18.29 -19.86 -18.54
C GLY A 496 18.96 -20.93 -17.66
N ASN A 497 18.29 -21.36 -16.58
CA ASN A 497 18.77 -22.49 -15.77
C ASN A 497 18.71 -23.81 -16.54
N ALA A 498 17.65 -24.05 -17.32
CA ALA A 498 17.53 -25.24 -18.16
C ALA A 498 18.58 -25.26 -19.28
N GLU A 499 18.83 -24.12 -19.94
CA GLU A 499 19.87 -23.96 -20.95
C GLU A 499 21.26 -24.21 -20.38
N SER A 500 21.54 -23.70 -19.18
CA SER A 500 22.81 -23.94 -18.47
C SER A 500 22.99 -25.42 -18.11
N ALA A 501 21.94 -26.08 -17.62
CA ALA A 501 21.97 -27.50 -17.29
C ALA A 501 22.16 -28.38 -18.54
N ILE A 502 21.49 -28.05 -19.64
CA ILE A 502 21.65 -28.74 -20.93
C ILE A 502 23.07 -28.55 -21.46
N SER A 503 23.63 -27.34 -21.38
CA SER A 503 25.00 -27.05 -21.81
C SER A 503 26.02 -27.87 -21.00
N GLN A 504 25.90 -27.90 -19.67
CA GLN A 504 26.76 -28.71 -18.79
C GLN A 504 26.62 -30.21 -19.08
N GLN A 505 25.39 -30.69 -19.31
CA GLN A 505 25.15 -32.09 -19.65
C GLN A 505 25.75 -32.45 -21.01
N ASN A 506 25.64 -31.58 -22.01
CA ASN A 506 26.25 -31.77 -23.33
C ASN A 506 27.78 -31.76 -23.25
N GLN A 507 28.36 -30.89 -22.43
CA GLN A 507 29.79 -30.89 -22.17
C GLN A 507 30.23 -32.20 -21.51
N ALA A 508 29.55 -32.66 -20.46
CA ALA A 508 29.84 -33.93 -19.80
C ALA A 508 29.69 -35.14 -20.73
N ILE A 509 28.70 -35.13 -21.63
CA ILE A 509 28.52 -36.17 -22.65
C ILE A 509 29.67 -36.15 -23.65
N ASN A 510 30.12 -34.97 -24.10
CA ASN A 510 31.24 -34.86 -25.04
C ASN A 510 32.56 -35.29 -24.40
N GLU A 511 32.79 -34.93 -23.13
CA GLU A 511 33.92 -35.41 -22.34
C GLU A 511 33.86 -36.94 -22.12
N ALA A 512 32.68 -37.50 -21.87
CA ALA A 512 32.51 -38.95 -21.73
C ALA A 512 32.66 -39.71 -23.06
N LYS A 513 32.25 -39.11 -24.19
CA LYS A 513 32.40 -39.70 -25.53
C LYS A 513 33.85 -39.72 -25.99
N ASN A 514 34.62 -38.68 -25.65
CA ASN A 514 36.00 -38.51 -26.13
C ASN A 514 37.05 -38.85 -25.06
N GLY A 515 36.63 -39.14 -23.83
CA GLY A 515 37.50 -39.47 -22.69
C GLY A 515 37.75 -40.97 -22.53
N THR A 516 38.63 -41.31 -21.59
CA THR A 516 38.87 -42.71 -21.21
C THR A 516 37.69 -43.25 -20.38
N VAL A 517 37.17 -44.43 -20.75
CA VAL A 517 36.05 -45.07 -20.04
C VAL A 517 36.53 -45.62 -18.69
N ASP A 518 35.97 -45.10 -17.59
CA ASP A 518 36.17 -45.67 -16.26
C ASP A 518 35.28 -46.92 -16.06
N LEU A 519 35.91 -48.08 -16.13
CA LEU A 519 35.24 -49.38 -16.05
C LEU A 519 34.57 -49.64 -14.70
N ASN A 520 34.96 -48.96 -13.61
CA ASN A 520 34.33 -49.12 -12.30
C ASN A 520 32.90 -48.56 -12.25
N ARG A 521 32.55 -47.68 -13.19
CA ARG A 521 31.23 -47.03 -13.26
C ARG A 521 30.32 -47.67 -14.31
N VAL A 522 30.83 -48.64 -15.07
CA VAL A 522 30.08 -49.36 -16.09
C VAL A 522 29.35 -50.53 -15.43
N ARG A 523 28.01 -50.58 -15.55
CA ARG A 523 27.24 -51.77 -15.18
C ARG A 523 27.26 -52.77 -16.33
N TYR A 524 28.09 -53.81 -16.21
CA TYR A 524 28.26 -54.84 -17.24
C TYR A 524 27.45 -56.12 -16.97
N GLY A 525 26.76 -56.21 -15.84
CA GLY A 525 25.91 -57.36 -15.49
C GLY A 525 26.70 -58.67 -15.46
N ASN A 526 26.14 -59.75 -16.01
CA ASN A 526 26.77 -61.08 -16.02
C ASN A 526 27.77 -61.27 -17.18
N ARG A 527 28.45 -60.20 -17.60
CA ARG A 527 29.37 -60.21 -18.74
C ARG A 527 30.78 -59.90 -18.28
N THR A 528 31.75 -60.49 -18.96
CA THR A 528 33.18 -60.25 -18.71
C THR A 528 33.68 -59.14 -19.64
N ILE A 529 34.48 -58.21 -19.10
CA ILE A 529 35.16 -57.16 -19.88
C ILE A 529 36.62 -57.55 -20.09
N ILE A 530 37.10 -57.41 -21.33
CA ILE A 530 38.52 -57.52 -21.68
C ILE A 530 39.03 -56.11 -21.98
N ASP A 531 39.87 -55.57 -21.11
CA ASP A 531 40.50 -54.25 -21.28
C ASP A 531 42.00 -54.40 -21.46
N ARG A 532 42.51 -54.04 -22.65
CA ARG A 532 43.94 -54.09 -23.01
C ARG A 532 44.64 -55.41 -22.60
N GLY A 533 43.92 -56.53 -22.71
CA GLY A 533 44.42 -57.87 -22.39
C GLY A 533 44.24 -58.32 -20.93
N LYS A 534 43.71 -57.47 -20.04
CA LYS A 534 43.30 -57.85 -18.69
C LYS A 534 41.81 -58.23 -18.67
N ILE A 535 41.51 -59.34 -18.00
CA ILE A 535 40.14 -59.80 -17.77
C ILE A 535 39.66 -59.20 -16.45
N ILE A 536 38.61 -58.38 -16.49
CA ILE A 536 37.99 -57.78 -15.31
C ILE A 536 36.61 -58.39 -15.16
N THR A 537 36.45 -59.25 -14.15
CA THR A 537 35.19 -59.96 -13.87
C THR A 537 35.14 -60.40 -12.42
N SER A 538 33.94 -60.34 -11.82
CA SER A 538 33.64 -60.99 -10.55
C SER A 538 33.18 -62.45 -10.72
N LEU A 539 33.02 -62.91 -11.96
CA LEU A 539 32.48 -64.24 -12.28
C LEU A 539 33.58 -65.31 -12.44
N ILE A 540 34.84 -64.90 -12.52
CA ILE A 540 35.98 -65.82 -12.52
C ILE A 540 36.64 -65.67 -11.15
N ASP A 541 36.48 -66.69 -10.32
CA ASP A 541 37.22 -66.85 -9.09
C ASP A 541 38.68 -67.18 -9.44
N THR A 542 39.55 -66.16 -9.38
CA THR A 542 40.97 -66.31 -9.70
C THR A 542 41.72 -67.14 -8.67
N ASP A 543 41.22 -67.23 -7.44
CA ASP A 543 41.84 -68.03 -6.38
C ASP A 543 41.61 -69.53 -6.61
N ASN A 544 40.51 -69.88 -7.30
CA ASN A 544 40.16 -71.26 -7.67
C ASN A 544 40.32 -71.57 -9.18
N LEU A 545 41.02 -70.72 -9.94
CA LEU A 545 41.19 -70.90 -11.38
C LEU A 545 42.13 -72.09 -11.68
N VAL A 546 41.55 -73.25 -12.01
CA VAL A 546 42.30 -74.43 -12.46
C VAL A 546 42.48 -74.38 -13.98
N VAL A 547 43.68 -74.00 -14.44
CA VAL A 547 44.06 -74.07 -15.85
C VAL A 547 44.32 -75.53 -16.22
N ARG A 548 43.33 -76.19 -16.83
CA ARG A 548 43.39 -77.62 -17.17
C ARG A 548 44.52 -77.98 -18.15
N ASN A 549 44.96 -77.05 -19.00
CA ASN A 549 46.04 -77.26 -19.95
C ASN A 549 46.94 -76.02 -20.03
N VAL A 550 48.20 -76.18 -19.60
CA VAL A 550 49.38 -75.34 -19.87
C VAL A 550 49.36 -73.93 -19.25
N ALA A 551 50.00 -73.81 -18.08
CA ALA A 551 50.67 -72.58 -17.67
C ALA A 551 52.18 -72.77 -17.90
N GLN A 552 52.79 -71.91 -18.73
CA GLN A 552 54.24 -71.83 -18.87
C GLN A 552 54.76 -70.77 -17.90
N VAL A 553 55.62 -71.16 -16.96
CA VAL A 553 56.31 -70.24 -16.05
C VAL A 553 57.81 -70.38 -16.33
N GLY A 554 58.35 -69.45 -17.12
CA GLY A 554 59.72 -69.53 -17.62
C GLY A 554 59.97 -70.77 -18.48
N GLY A 555 61.01 -71.54 -18.13
CA GLY A 555 61.38 -72.79 -18.81
C GLY A 555 60.62 -74.05 -18.36
N PHE A 556 59.60 -73.91 -17.51
CA PHE A 556 58.82 -75.01 -16.97
C PHE A 556 57.37 -74.99 -17.46
N THR A 557 56.79 -76.18 -17.65
CA THR A 557 55.40 -76.39 -18.09
C THR A 557 54.74 -77.45 -17.23
N ILE A 558 53.46 -77.27 -16.91
CA ILE A 558 52.63 -78.35 -16.34
C ILE A 558 52.07 -79.19 -17.49
N ASN A 559 52.51 -80.45 -17.59
CA ASN A 559 52.07 -81.40 -18.62
C ASN A 559 51.64 -82.72 -17.96
N GLY A 560 50.38 -83.12 -18.16
CA GLY A 560 49.85 -84.37 -17.59
C GLY A 560 49.95 -84.45 -16.06
N GLY A 561 49.86 -83.30 -15.37
CA GLY A 561 50.03 -83.19 -13.92
C GLY A 561 51.48 -83.17 -13.43
N ARG A 562 52.47 -83.30 -14.32
CA ARG A 562 53.91 -83.22 -14.00
C ARG A 562 54.41 -81.80 -14.20
N LEU A 563 55.36 -81.35 -13.38
CA LEU A 563 56.12 -80.13 -13.64
C LEU A 563 57.36 -80.51 -14.46
N VAL A 564 57.35 -80.14 -15.74
CA VAL A 564 58.35 -80.55 -16.73
C VAL A 564 59.17 -79.35 -17.17
N GLY A 565 60.49 -79.46 -17.13
CA GLY A 565 61.45 -78.58 -17.79
C GLY A 565 62.36 -79.38 -18.73
N SER A 566 63.24 -78.72 -19.49
CA SER A 566 64.11 -79.38 -20.46
C SER A 566 64.96 -80.53 -19.89
N TYR A 567 65.29 -80.44 -18.61
CA TYR A 567 66.24 -81.31 -17.90
C TYR A 567 65.72 -81.80 -16.54
N LEU A 568 64.45 -81.53 -16.25
CA LEU A 568 63.81 -81.80 -14.96
C LEU A 568 62.41 -82.34 -15.21
N ASP A 569 62.05 -83.38 -14.48
CA ASP A 569 60.68 -83.85 -14.42
C ASP A 569 60.27 -84.16 -12.98
N LEU A 570 59.31 -83.41 -12.45
CA LEU A 570 58.71 -83.64 -11.14
C LEU A 570 57.34 -84.26 -11.32
N SER A 571 57.22 -85.50 -10.86
CA SER A 571 55.98 -86.26 -10.92
C SER A 571 55.19 -86.16 -9.61
N PRO A 572 53.85 -86.12 -9.67
CA PRO A 572 53.00 -86.13 -8.47
C PRO A 572 53.16 -87.36 -7.58
N ASN A 573 53.68 -88.46 -8.11
CA ASN A 573 53.95 -89.69 -7.36
C ASN A 573 55.29 -89.65 -6.58
N GLY A 574 55.95 -88.49 -6.51
CA GLY A 574 57.19 -88.29 -5.75
C GLY A 574 58.48 -88.64 -6.52
N LEU A 575 58.39 -89.01 -7.79
CA LEU A 575 59.56 -89.21 -8.65
C LEU A 575 60.12 -87.87 -9.14
N ILE A 576 61.43 -87.67 -8.97
CA ILE A 576 62.18 -86.56 -9.57
C ILE A 576 63.20 -87.16 -10.55
N GLU A 577 63.08 -86.79 -11.82
CA GLU A 577 64.05 -87.16 -12.85
C GLU A 577 64.88 -85.93 -13.23
N LEU A 578 66.19 -86.06 -13.13
CA LEU A 578 67.16 -85.09 -13.60
C LEU A 578 67.87 -85.65 -14.82
N ARG A 579 68.02 -84.83 -15.86
CA ARG A 579 68.74 -85.20 -17.09
C ARG A 579 69.75 -84.11 -17.40
N THR A 580 70.97 -84.47 -17.77
CA THR A 580 71.90 -83.49 -18.36
C THR A 580 71.88 -83.58 -19.89
N PRO A 581 72.30 -82.53 -20.61
CA PRO A 581 72.43 -82.57 -22.07
C PRO A 581 73.31 -83.73 -22.57
N ASN A 582 74.23 -84.20 -21.73
CA ASN A 582 75.20 -85.26 -22.06
C ASN A 582 74.71 -86.68 -21.72
N GLY A 583 73.41 -86.85 -21.48
CA GLY A 583 72.79 -88.16 -21.26
C GLY A 583 73.10 -88.79 -19.90
N MET A 584 73.46 -87.99 -18.89
CA MET A 584 73.49 -88.45 -17.50
C MET A 584 72.11 -88.25 -16.89
N THR A 585 71.63 -89.23 -16.14
CA THR A 585 70.33 -89.18 -15.47
C THR A 585 70.48 -89.42 -13.98
N ALA A 586 69.67 -88.75 -13.17
CA ALA A 586 69.52 -89.07 -11.76
C ALA A 586 68.04 -89.14 -11.41
N ASN A 587 67.61 -90.29 -10.90
CA ASN A 587 66.25 -90.53 -10.45
C ASN A 587 66.23 -90.56 -8.93
N ILE A 588 65.38 -89.74 -8.33
CA ILE A 588 65.13 -89.72 -6.89
C ILE A 588 63.69 -90.17 -6.69
N SER A 589 63.52 -91.19 -5.86
CA SER A 589 62.20 -91.76 -5.53
C SER A 589 62.18 -92.22 -4.08
N GLY A 590 61.02 -92.69 -3.61
CA GLY A 590 60.91 -93.32 -2.29
C GLY A 590 61.85 -94.53 -2.09
N ALA A 591 62.27 -95.20 -3.17
CA ALA A 591 63.22 -96.32 -3.10
C ALA A 591 64.69 -95.87 -2.95
N GLY A 592 64.99 -94.59 -3.18
CA GLY A 592 66.35 -94.04 -3.10
C GLY A 592 66.76 -93.25 -4.35
N ILE A 593 68.08 -93.12 -4.54
CA ILE A 593 68.72 -92.33 -5.59
C ILE A 593 69.48 -93.25 -6.53
N ASN A 594 69.19 -93.16 -7.82
CA ASN A 594 69.94 -93.86 -8.87
C ASN A 594 70.47 -92.84 -9.88
N ALA A 595 71.79 -92.71 -9.96
CA ALA A 595 72.47 -91.90 -10.95
C ALA A 595 73.15 -92.79 -12.00
N ASN A 596 72.83 -92.55 -13.27
CA ASN A 596 73.34 -93.29 -14.41
C ASN A 596 74.07 -92.33 -15.36
N LYS A 597 75.29 -92.69 -15.75
CA LYS A 597 76.04 -92.03 -16.82
C LYS A 597 76.03 -92.90 -18.07
N SER A 598 75.67 -92.29 -19.20
CA SER A 598 75.86 -92.87 -20.54
C SER A 598 77.26 -93.49 -20.66
N GLY A 599 77.33 -94.81 -20.84
CA GLY A 599 78.56 -95.61 -20.74
C GLY A 599 78.55 -96.70 -19.65
N GLY A 600 77.45 -96.89 -18.92
CA GLY A 600 77.24 -98.05 -18.05
C GLY A 600 77.83 -97.90 -16.64
N ARG A 601 78.00 -96.67 -16.17
CA ARG A 601 78.38 -96.39 -14.77
C ARG A 601 77.14 -95.98 -13.99
N ILE A 602 76.83 -96.72 -12.94
CA ILE A 602 75.62 -96.57 -12.13
C ILE A 602 76.01 -96.42 -10.67
N ALA A 603 75.60 -95.33 -10.05
CA ALA A 603 75.71 -95.11 -8.62
C ALA A 603 74.30 -95.20 -8.01
N THR A 604 74.12 -96.11 -7.08
CA THR A 604 72.83 -96.35 -6.43
C THR A 604 72.97 -96.21 -4.92
N LEU A 605 72.07 -95.43 -4.33
CA LEU A 605 71.73 -95.49 -2.91
C LEU A 605 70.28 -95.96 -2.86
N ASN A 606 70.05 -97.18 -2.40
CA ASN A 606 68.72 -97.78 -2.37
C ASN A 606 68.46 -98.35 -0.98
N VAL A 607 67.23 -98.17 -0.49
CA VAL A 607 66.84 -98.59 0.86
C VAL A 607 66.83 -100.11 1.02
N ASP A 608 66.58 -100.85 -0.06
CA ASP A 608 66.52 -102.31 -0.07
C ASP A 608 67.88 -102.93 -0.38
N THR A 609 68.63 -102.36 -1.32
CA THR A 609 69.89 -102.98 -1.82
C THR A 609 71.16 -102.31 -1.30
N GLY A 610 71.06 -101.27 -0.48
CA GLY A 610 72.22 -100.53 0.06
C GLY A 610 72.88 -99.58 -0.94
N ILE A 611 74.20 -99.39 -0.77
CA ILE A 611 75.02 -98.47 -1.58
C ILE A 611 75.80 -99.29 -2.61
N SER A 612 75.72 -98.92 -3.89
CA SER A 612 76.55 -99.53 -4.92
C SER A 612 77.05 -98.53 -5.94
N TYR A 613 78.24 -98.84 -6.46
CA TYR A 613 78.80 -98.23 -7.64
C TYR A 613 79.21 -99.34 -8.60
N VAL A 614 78.55 -99.38 -9.75
CA VAL A 614 78.67 -100.46 -10.74
C VAL A 614 79.16 -99.85 -12.05
N THR A 615 80.13 -100.50 -12.68
CA THR A 615 80.53 -100.26 -14.07
C THR A 615 80.23 -101.52 -14.90
N ASN A 616 80.50 -101.50 -16.21
CA ASN A 616 80.31 -102.69 -17.05
C ASN A 616 81.13 -103.92 -16.61
N SER A 617 82.21 -103.73 -15.86
CA SER A 617 83.13 -104.82 -15.47
C SER A 617 83.45 -104.87 -13.98
N GLU A 618 83.18 -103.81 -13.22
CA GLU A 618 83.57 -103.67 -11.82
C GLU A 618 82.35 -103.36 -10.95
N THR A 619 82.35 -103.85 -9.71
CA THR A 619 81.31 -103.53 -8.74
C THR A 619 81.93 -103.28 -7.38
N PHE A 620 81.55 -102.16 -6.78
CA PHE A 620 81.74 -101.90 -5.36
C PHE A 620 80.36 -101.73 -4.72
N SER A 621 80.02 -102.54 -3.73
CA SER A 621 78.77 -102.38 -2.99
C SER A 621 78.91 -102.67 -1.51
N VAL A 622 78.11 -101.96 -0.73
CA VAL A 622 77.87 -102.19 0.70
C VAL A 622 76.37 -102.42 0.87
N SER A 623 76.00 -103.63 1.25
CA SER A 623 74.59 -104.03 1.44
C SER A 623 74.44 -104.89 2.69
N ILE A 624 73.21 -105.01 3.19
CA ILE A 624 72.85 -106.00 4.20
C ILE A 624 71.91 -106.97 3.50
N ASP A 625 72.40 -108.17 3.20
CA ASP A 625 71.66 -109.15 2.41
C ASP A 625 72.05 -110.57 2.79
N HIS A 626 71.23 -111.53 2.40
CA HIS A 626 71.53 -112.96 2.49
C HIS A 626 72.56 -113.39 1.43
N ILE A 627 73.28 -114.48 1.65
CA ILE A 627 74.28 -115.01 0.71
C ILE A 627 73.61 -116.06 -0.16
N ASP A 628 73.64 -115.87 -1.49
CA ASP A 628 73.03 -116.81 -2.44
C ASP A 628 73.55 -118.25 -2.24
N GLY A 629 72.65 -119.17 -1.91
CA GLY A 629 72.96 -120.60 -1.72
C GLY A 629 73.43 -120.98 -0.32
N ASP A 630 73.45 -120.04 0.64
CA ASP A 630 73.73 -120.32 2.04
C ASP A 630 72.46 -120.90 2.72
N PRO A 631 72.54 -122.03 3.45
CA PRO A 631 71.40 -122.55 4.21
C PRO A 631 70.98 -121.67 5.40
N ASP A 632 71.78 -120.68 5.84
CA ASP A 632 71.47 -119.81 6.98
C ASP A 632 70.58 -118.60 6.60
N TRP A 633 69.45 -118.39 7.28
CA TRP A 633 68.49 -117.32 6.94
C TRP A 633 68.92 -115.90 7.33
N HIS A 634 70.06 -115.73 8.00
CA HIS A 634 70.54 -114.42 8.43
C HIS A 634 71.02 -113.54 7.25
N SER A 635 70.83 -112.23 7.38
CA SER A 635 71.43 -111.23 6.50
C SER A 635 72.77 -110.77 7.09
N TYR A 636 73.77 -110.58 6.22
CA TYR A 636 75.10 -110.15 6.60
C TYR A 636 75.43 -108.79 6.01
N ILE A 637 76.27 -108.02 6.70
CA ILE A 637 76.92 -106.85 6.10
C ILE A 637 77.89 -107.35 5.04
N GLN A 638 77.60 -107.06 3.78
CA GLN A 638 78.38 -107.50 2.63
C GLN A 638 79.10 -106.30 2.02
N LEU A 639 80.44 -106.32 2.06
CA LEU A 639 81.28 -105.45 1.25
C LEU A 639 81.75 -106.25 0.02
N LYS A 640 81.15 -105.98 -1.14
CA LYS A 640 81.48 -106.67 -2.39
C LYS A 640 82.37 -105.77 -3.24
N ALA A 641 83.56 -106.25 -3.57
CA ALA A 641 84.44 -105.66 -4.56
C ALA A 641 84.76 -106.72 -5.63
N LYS A 642 84.10 -106.64 -6.79
CA LYS A 642 84.19 -107.64 -7.88
C LYS A 642 84.74 -106.99 -9.15
N GLY A 643 85.47 -107.79 -9.95
CA GLY A 643 86.06 -107.33 -11.22
C GLY A 643 87.36 -106.53 -11.06
N LEU A 644 87.96 -106.56 -9.87
CA LEU A 644 89.22 -105.89 -9.60
C LEU A 644 90.36 -106.45 -10.48
N PRO A 645 91.30 -105.60 -10.94
CA PRO A 645 92.45 -106.07 -11.72
C PRO A 645 93.32 -107.04 -10.90
N HIS A 646 94.04 -107.94 -11.58
CA HIS A 646 94.95 -108.94 -11.00
C HIS A 646 96.02 -108.34 -10.05
N LYS A 647 96.22 -107.01 -10.08
CA LYS A 647 96.96 -106.23 -9.06
C LYS A 647 96.12 -105.03 -8.63
N ASN A 648 95.51 -105.10 -7.45
CA ASN A 648 94.82 -103.98 -6.81
C ASN A 648 95.61 -103.51 -5.56
N HIS A 649 96.91 -103.30 -5.73
CA HIS A 649 97.79 -102.69 -4.73
C HIS A 649 98.36 -101.38 -5.28
N ILE A 650 98.70 -100.44 -4.39
CA ILE A 650 99.43 -99.22 -4.73
C ILE A 650 100.85 -99.65 -5.15
N SER A 651 101.06 -99.93 -6.44
CA SER A 651 102.35 -100.40 -6.95
C SER A 651 103.27 -99.22 -7.22
N ALA A 652 104.32 -99.08 -6.39
CA ALA A 652 105.49 -98.22 -6.58
C ALA A 652 105.20 -96.72 -6.78
N MET A 653 104.81 -96.03 -5.71
CA MET A 653 104.98 -94.58 -5.62
C MET A 653 106.34 -94.27 -4.97
N TRP A 654 107.07 -93.29 -5.50
CA TRP A 654 108.31 -92.80 -4.89
C TRP A 654 107.98 -92.02 -3.61
N GLY A 655 108.45 -92.51 -2.47
CA GLY A 655 108.16 -91.96 -1.14
C GLY A 655 107.87 -93.08 -0.14
N GLY A 656 108.22 -92.90 1.14
CA GLY A 656 107.86 -93.87 2.17
C GLY A 656 106.35 -93.86 2.38
N HIS A 657 105.68 -94.97 2.11
CA HIS A 657 104.26 -95.14 2.33
C HIS A 657 104.02 -96.17 3.43
N GLU A 658 103.19 -95.82 4.41
CA GLU A 658 102.80 -96.70 5.51
C GLU A 658 101.51 -97.43 5.17
N PHE A 659 101.51 -98.74 5.36
CA PHE A 659 100.33 -99.59 5.21
C PHE A 659 99.90 -100.05 6.59
N HIS A 660 98.61 -99.91 6.88
CA HIS A 660 98.00 -100.21 8.17
C HIS A 660 97.02 -101.36 8.03
N ASN A 661 96.84 -102.14 9.09
CA ASN A 661 95.78 -103.13 9.20
C ASN A 661 94.46 -102.42 9.53
N VAL A 662 93.37 -102.84 8.88
CA VAL A 662 92.03 -102.38 9.25
C VAL A 662 91.50 -103.30 10.35
N VAL A 663 91.14 -102.73 11.50
CA VAL A 663 90.56 -103.44 12.65
C VAL A 663 89.11 -103.02 12.86
N ILE A 664 88.29 -103.93 13.41
CA ILE A 664 86.86 -103.67 13.73
C ILE A 664 86.62 -103.92 15.22
N ASP A 665 86.08 -102.92 15.91
CA ASP A 665 85.53 -103.12 17.25
C ASP A 665 84.17 -103.82 17.14
N THR A 666 84.12 -105.08 17.55
CA THR A 666 82.91 -105.92 17.47
C THR A 666 81.78 -105.48 18.40
N ARG A 667 82.04 -104.59 19.38
CA ARG A 667 81.02 -104.05 20.28
C ARG A 667 80.35 -102.80 19.70
N THR A 668 81.13 -101.87 19.14
CA THR A 668 80.61 -100.59 18.63
C THR A 668 80.34 -100.60 17.12
N GLY A 669 80.96 -101.52 16.38
CA GLY A 669 80.91 -101.57 14.92
C GLY A 669 81.79 -100.52 14.23
N LEU A 670 82.63 -99.79 14.97
CA LEU A 670 83.53 -98.79 14.40
C LEU A 670 84.74 -99.47 13.73
N MET A 671 85.10 -98.99 12.55
CA MET A 671 86.34 -99.35 11.85
C MET A 671 87.48 -98.44 12.30
N GLY A 672 88.62 -99.04 12.66
CA GLY A 672 89.87 -98.37 12.98
C GLY A 672 91.02 -98.84 12.07
N TRP A 673 92.16 -98.16 12.17
CA TRP A 673 93.39 -98.49 11.46
C TRP A 673 94.55 -98.54 12.47
N GLU A 674 95.41 -99.55 12.36
CA GLU A 674 96.60 -99.76 13.20
C GLU A 674 97.84 -100.18 12.43
#